data_AF-A0A2A4B1U0-F1
#
_entry.id   AF-A0A2A4B1U0-F1
#
_cell.length_a   1.000
_cell.length_b   1.000
_cell.length_c   1.000
_cell.angle_alpha   90.00
_cell.angle_beta   90.00
_cell.angle_gamma   90.00
#
_symmetry.space_group_name_H-M   'P 1'
#
loop_
_entity.id
_entity.type
_entity.pdbx_description
1 polymer ?
#
loop_
_entity_poly.entity_id
_entity_poly.type
_entity_poly.pdbx_seq_one_letter_code
_entity_poly.pdbx_strand_id
1 'polypeptide(L)'
;MIAETGLAALWLAAALALLQLMLAAGGLWSARPGRADRQDRASVAAAAQLMGGVRPVAVVQGLLAALSFALLILVFVRSDMSVLLVATNSHSMKPLIYKIAGAWGNHEGSMLLWVTILSLAGGAIAILERRLAERTLVATLGAQALIALGFYAFLLFASNPFARVSPAPVDGNGLNPLLQDPGLAFHPPTLYFGYVGLSVAFSFAVGALVTRDVGAAFARAMRPWVLGAWVFLTIGITAGSYWAYYELGWGGWWFWDPVENASLMPWLAATALLHSVTVLATRDGLRAWTVMLAVVAFSMSMIGTFLVRSGILTSVHAFAVDPTRGSFILALLVLYIGGALALFGARIGTVKQGSTFEPISREGGLVLNNLLLSVILGIVLIGTLYPILAQAMGTQLSVGPPFFNKTIVPITLLLMIGIAVGPMIRWRRDDGQALLNRVTIPLAVAVFTAAAFFVFAWGAGAFAILGLGLAAGLAVASVAPLWKRNLRRTPLFTWGMVIAHLGVAVSIAGMASERAFTIEKLVAARVGDAFWVGPYRVEMRGIRPAIGPNWSAIEAALSVRRGQGDPFWMHPQSRYFSDPPTNTSEADILTAADGQLYTVIGQPDGQGRWQLRLWWKPWVTLIWAGGGLIGFGGLLSLIGRVRRERKAPRREALA
;
A
#
# COMPACT_ATOMS: atom_id res chain seq x y z
N MET A 1 13.34 25.15 -22.07
CA MET A 1 14.03 25.43 -20.79
C MET A 1 13.41 24.74 -19.58
N ILE A 2 12.08 24.52 -19.50
CA ILE A 2 11.46 23.83 -18.35
C ILE A 2 12.06 22.42 -18.15
N ALA A 3 12.15 21.63 -19.23
CA ALA A 3 12.71 20.28 -19.19
C ALA A 3 14.18 20.27 -18.78
N GLU A 4 14.98 21.20 -19.31
CA GLU A 4 16.39 21.36 -18.99
C GLU A 4 16.60 21.76 -17.52
N THR A 5 15.78 22.67 -16.99
CA THR A 5 15.80 23.03 -15.56
C THR A 5 15.38 21.85 -14.67
N GLY A 6 14.37 21.09 -15.09
CA GLY A 6 13.93 19.87 -14.38
C GLY A 6 15.04 18.82 -14.30
N LEU A 7 15.76 18.62 -15.41
CA LEU A 7 16.91 17.71 -15.49
C LEU A 7 18.10 18.22 -14.67
N ALA A 8 18.40 19.51 -14.71
CA ALA A 8 19.46 20.11 -13.89
C ALA A 8 19.17 19.97 -12.39
N ALA A 9 17.93 20.21 -11.96
CA ALA A 9 17.50 19.99 -10.58
C ALA A 9 17.67 18.52 -10.16
N LEU A 10 17.39 17.57 -11.06
CA LEU A 10 17.58 16.14 -10.83
C LEU A 10 19.06 15.77 -10.65
N TRP A 11 19.95 16.29 -11.51
CA TRP A 11 21.41 16.10 -11.38
C TRP A 11 21.96 16.68 -10.08
N LEU A 12 21.52 17.89 -9.71
CA LEU A 12 21.91 18.52 -8.46
C LEU A 12 21.43 17.72 -7.24
N ALA A 13 20.18 17.21 -7.28
CA ALA A 13 19.68 16.32 -6.22
C ALA A 13 20.52 15.04 -6.11
N ALA A 14 20.91 14.43 -7.23
CA ALA A 14 21.78 13.26 -7.24
C ALA A 14 23.18 13.55 -6.65
N ALA A 15 23.77 14.69 -7.02
CA ALA A 15 25.06 15.14 -6.48
C ALA A 15 24.98 15.39 -4.96
N LEU A 16 23.87 15.98 -4.48
CA LEU A 16 23.65 16.16 -3.06
C LEU A 16 23.41 14.83 -2.31
N ALA A 17 22.76 13.85 -2.93
CA ALA A 17 22.63 12.51 -2.34
C ALA A 17 24.00 11.84 -2.18
N LEU A 18 24.87 11.95 -3.18
CA LEU A 18 26.25 11.48 -3.09
C LEU A 18 27.03 12.22 -2.00
N LEU A 19 26.94 13.55 -1.96
CA LEU A 19 27.57 14.37 -0.92
C LEU A 19 27.06 13.97 0.48
N GLN A 20 25.76 13.81 0.66
CA GLN A 20 25.15 13.38 1.93
C GLN A 20 25.70 12.04 2.38
N LEU A 21 25.83 11.07 1.45
CA LEU A 21 26.40 9.76 1.73
C LEU A 21 27.88 9.86 2.13
N MET A 22 28.68 10.67 1.41
CA MET A 22 30.10 10.89 1.72
C MET A 22 30.29 11.56 3.08
N LEU A 23 29.50 12.59 3.39
CA LEU A 23 29.52 13.27 4.70
C LEU A 23 29.15 12.31 5.84
N ALA A 24 28.10 11.50 5.65
CA ALA A 24 27.69 10.51 6.65
C ALA A 24 28.76 9.44 6.88
N ALA A 25 29.30 8.85 5.79
CA ALA A 25 30.34 7.83 5.87
C ALA A 25 31.63 8.38 6.48
N GLY A 26 32.10 9.54 6.03
CA GLY A 26 33.29 10.22 6.53
C GLY A 26 33.16 10.61 8.00
N GLY A 27 32.04 11.23 8.38
CA GLY A 27 31.76 11.61 9.77
C GLY A 27 31.74 10.41 10.72
N LEU A 28 31.04 9.33 10.34
CA LEU A 28 30.97 8.11 11.15
C LEU A 28 32.30 7.37 11.25
N TRP A 29 33.09 7.36 10.18
CA TRP A 29 34.42 6.76 10.14
C TRP A 29 35.42 7.51 11.02
N SER A 30 35.37 8.84 11.00
CA SER A 30 36.18 9.71 11.87
C SER A 30 35.77 9.59 13.34
N ALA A 31 34.50 9.38 13.67
CA ALA A 31 34.01 9.27 15.04
C ALA A 31 34.21 7.89 15.71
N ARG A 32 35.08 7.00 15.21
CA ARG A 32 35.24 5.63 15.76
C ARG A 32 36.03 5.61 17.10
N PRO A 33 35.57 4.87 18.13
CA PRO A 33 36.19 4.87 19.47
C PRO A 33 37.68 4.51 19.51
N GLY A 34 38.17 3.63 18.63
CA GLY A 34 39.59 3.26 18.56
C GLY A 34 40.50 4.26 17.83
N ARG A 35 39.93 5.30 17.21
CA ARG A 35 40.70 6.46 16.72
C ARG A 35 40.62 7.65 17.67
N ALA A 36 39.59 7.72 18.51
CA ALA A 36 39.41 8.82 19.47
C ALA A 36 40.59 8.95 20.46
N ASP A 37 41.23 7.85 20.85
CA ASP A 37 42.45 7.87 21.70
C ASP A 37 43.70 8.44 21.00
N ARG A 38 43.65 8.67 19.68
CA ARG A 38 44.73 9.30 18.88
C ARG A 38 44.33 10.67 18.32
N GLN A 39 43.18 11.23 18.71
CA GLN A 39 42.59 12.39 18.05
C GLN A 39 42.89 13.70 18.77
N ASP A 40 43.71 14.55 18.14
CA ASP A 40 43.77 15.98 18.46
C ASP A 40 42.40 16.65 18.26
N ARG A 41 42.11 17.72 19.01
CA ARG A 41 40.83 18.47 18.97
C ARG A 41 40.35 18.80 17.54
N ALA A 42 41.28 19.04 16.61
CA ALA A 42 41.00 19.32 15.21
C ALA A 42 40.25 18.19 14.48
N SER A 43 40.57 16.94 14.78
CA SER A 43 39.96 15.77 14.12
C SER A 43 38.54 15.46 14.63
N VAL A 44 38.27 15.73 15.92
CA VAL A 44 36.92 15.68 16.50
C VAL A 44 36.06 16.79 15.92
N ALA A 45 36.61 18.01 15.80
CA ALA A 45 35.92 19.13 15.16
C ALA A 45 35.58 18.83 13.68
N ALA A 46 36.51 18.22 12.94
CA ALA A 46 36.26 17.80 11.56
C ALA A 46 35.14 16.75 11.46
N ALA A 47 35.13 15.74 12.35
CA ALA A 47 34.05 14.74 12.38
C ALA A 47 32.69 15.38 12.66
N ALA A 48 32.62 16.32 13.61
CA ALA A 48 31.41 17.06 13.94
C ALA A 48 30.94 17.95 12.78
N GLN A 49 31.85 18.62 12.07
CA GLN A 49 31.51 19.41 10.88
C GLN A 49 30.94 18.54 9.75
N LEU A 50 31.56 17.38 9.48
CA LEU A 50 31.07 16.43 8.48
C LEU A 50 29.66 15.94 8.83
N MET A 51 29.44 15.53 10.08
CA MET A 51 28.13 15.08 10.57
C MET A 51 27.08 16.19 10.55
N GLY A 52 27.47 17.43 10.89
CA GLY A 52 26.60 18.61 10.87
C GLY A 52 26.09 18.97 9.47
N GLY A 53 26.89 18.69 8.43
CA GLY A 53 26.51 18.93 7.03
C GLY A 53 25.44 17.97 6.48
N VAL A 54 25.21 16.82 7.12
CA VAL A 54 24.29 15.79 6.60
C VAL A 54 22.83 16.27 6.58
N ARG A 55 22.38 17.00 7.61
CA ARG A 55 20.97 17.43 7.72
C ARG A 55 20.59 18.49 6.69
N PRO A 56 21.35 19.61 6.53
CA PRO A 56 21.03 20.62 5.53
C PRO A 56 21.05 20.05 4.10
N VAL A 57 22.04 19.21 3.78
CA VAL A 57 22.14 18.56 2.46
C VAL A 57 20.90 17.71 2.16
N ALA A 58 20.43 16.92 3.12
CA ALA A 58 19.21 16.11 2.97
C ALA A 58 17.95 16.96 2.69
N VAL A 59 17.85 18.13 3.33
CA VAL A 59 16.72 19.06 3.11
C VAL A 59 16.79 19.64 1.70
N VAL A 60 17.94 20.16 1.29
CA VAL A 60 18.11 20.78 -0.04
C VAL A 60 17.93 19.72 -1.15
N GLN A 61 18.45 18.51 -0.95
CA GLN A 61 18.22 17.37 -1.85
C GLN A 61 16.72 17.11 -2.05
N GLY A 62 15.94 17.07 -0.96
CA GLY A 62 14.49 16.88 -1.01
C GLY A 62 13.77 18.00 -1.77
N LEU A 63 14.17 19.26 -1.58
CA LEU A 63 13.59 20.41 -2.28
C LEU A 63 13.90 20.38 -3.78
N LEU A 64 15.12 20.01 -4.18
CA LEU A 64 15.50 19.89 -5.59
C LEU A 64 14.76 18.75 -6.29
N ALA A 65 14.57 17.62 -5.62
CA ALA A 65 13.76 16.51 -6.15
C ALA A 65 12.31 16.94 -6.37
N ALA A 66 11.72 17.65 -5.40
CA ALA A 66 10.37 18.19 -5.50
C ALA A 66 10.24 19.24 -6.62
N LEU A 67 11.24 20.11 -6.78
CA LEU A 67 11.29 21.05 -7.90
C LEU A 67 11.36 20.32 -9.24
N SER A 68 12.22 19.32 -9.37
CA SER A 68 12.32 18.50 -10.58
C SER A 68 10.96 17.86 -10.92
N PHE A 69 10.29 17.24 -9.96
CA PHE A 69 8.98 16.64 -10.18
C PHE A 69 7.88 17.67 -10.51
N ALA A 70 7.87 18.84 -9.87
CA ALA A 70 6.95 19.91 -10.19
C ALA A 70 7.13 20.42 -11.64
N LEU A 71 8.37 20.51 -12.11
CA LEU A 71 8.67 20.86 -13.50
C LEU A 71 8.26 19.76 -14.48
N LEU A 72 8.34 18.48 -14.08
CA LEU A 72 7.77 17.39 -14.87
C LEU A 72 6.26 17.52 -15.04
N ILE A 73 5.53 17.80 -13.95
CA ILE A 73 4.07 18.05 -14.02
C ILE A 73 3.79 19.23 -14.95
N LEU A 74 4.59 20.30 -14.88
CA LEU A 74 4.39 21.48 -15.71
C LEU A 74 4.55 21.20 -17.21
N VAL A 75 5.52 20.39 -17.63
CA VAL A 75 5.66 20.01 -19.06
C VAL A 75 4.49 19.15 -19.54
N PHE A 76 3.95 18.28 -18.69
CA PHE A 76 2.74 17.51 -19.00
C PHE A 76 1.50 18.38 -19.15
N VAL A 77 1.27 19.32 -18.22
CA VAL A 77 0.15 20.27 -18.24
C VAL A 77 0.19 21.13 -19.50
N ARG A 78 1.39 21.56 -19.93
CA ARG A 78 1.59 22.34 -21.16
C ARG A 78 1.54 21.51 -22.43
N SER A 79 1.42 20.17 -22.34
CA SER A 79 1.46 19.28 -23.50
C SER A 79 2.72 19.53 -24.35
N ASP A 80 3.88 19.72 -23.70
CA ASP A 80 5.14 19.97 -24.39
C ASP A 80 5.68 18.71 -25.08
N MET A 81 5.28 18.50 -26.33
CA MET A 81 5.63 17.31 -27.15
C MET A 81 7.11 17.20 -27.49
N SER A 82 7.91 18.22 -27.19
CA SER A 82 9.37 18.12 -27.35
C SER A 82 10.05 17.31 -26.24
N VAL A 83 9.32 16.95 -25.17
CA VAL A 83 9.72 15.96 -24.17
C VAL A 83 9.15 14.59 -24.55
N LEU A 84 10.02 13.60 -24.74
CA LEU A 84 9.66 12.25 -25.18
C LEU A 84 8.60 11.60 -24.29
N LEU A 85 8.70 11.80 -22.97
CA LEU A 85 7.73 11.24 -22.03
C LEU A 85 6.32 11.83 -22.19
N VAL A 86 6.23 13.13 -22.51
CA VAL A 86 4.96 13.81 -22.77
C VAL A 86 4.39 13.34 -24.11
N ALA A 87 5.22 13.27 -25.15
CA ALA A 87 4.83 12.77 -26.47
C ALA A 87 4.32 11.33 -26.44
N THR A 88 4.81 10.50 -25.53
CA THR A 88 4.42 9.08 -25.44
C THR A 88 3.24 8.83 -24.52
N ASN A 89 2.94 9.73 -23.57
CA ASN A 89 1.95 9.48 -22.49
C ASN A 89 0.90 10.60 -22.33
N SER A 90 0.93 11.64 -23.15
CA SER A 90 0.01 12.79 -23.11
C SER A 90 -0.57 13.08 -24.49
N HIS A 91 -1.64 13.87 -24.53
CA HIS A 91 -2.23 14.39 -25.77
C HIS A 91 -2.86 15.76 -25.45
N SER A 92 -2.82 16.70 -26.40
CA SER A 92 -3.32 18.07 -26.23
C SER A 92 -4.79 18.17 -25.78
N MET A 93 -5.67 17.35 -26.36
CA MET A 93 -7.11 17.28 -26.09
C MET A 93 -7.50 16.62 -24.76
N LYS A 94 -6.56 16.04 -24.00
CA LYS A 94 -6.92 15.37 -22.74
C LYS A 94 -7.40 16.36 -21.68
N PRO A 95 -8.38 15.97 -20.85
CA PRO A 95 -8.72 16.68 -19.62
C PRO A 95 -7.48 16.93 -18.73
N LEU A 96 -7.46 18.09 -18.05
CA LEU A 96 -6.32 18.54 -17.23
C LEU A 96 -5.91 17.53 -16.15
N ILE A 97 -6.88 16.88 -15.49
CA ILE A 97 -6.62 15.88 -14.45
C ILE A 97 -5.72 14.74 -14.98
N TYR A 98 -5.94 14.30 -16.22
CA TYR A 98 -5.16 13.22 -16.84
C TYR A 98 -3.84 13.72 -17.43
N LYS A 99 -3.71 15.01 -17.73
CA LYS A 99 -2.39 15.61 -18.00
C LYS A 99 -1.53 15.61 -16.74
N ILE A 100 -2.08 16.03 -15.60
CA ILE A 100 -1.36 16.01 -14.32
C ILE A 100 -1.02 14.56 -13.93
N ALA A 101 -2.02 13.67 -13.92
CA ALA A 101 -1.81 12.27 -13.54
C ALA A 101 -0.92 11.50 -14.52
N GLY A 102 -0.88 11.93 -15.79
CA GLY A 102 0.05 11.43 -16.79
C GLY A 102 1.51 11.54 -16.38
N ALA A 103 1.87 12.50 -15.51
CA ALA A 103 3.22 12.67 -14.98
C ALA A 103 3.67 11.50 -14.08
N TRP A 104 2.77 10.67 -13.55
CA TRP A 104 3.11 9.46 -12.78
C TRP A 104 2.44 8.18 -13.29
N GLY A 105 1.59 8.25 -14.31
CA GLY A 105 0.96 7.09 -14.96
C GLY A 105 1.89 6.27 -15.87
N ASN A 106 3.16 6.64 -15.95
CA ASN A 106 4.18 6.03 -16.82
C ASN A 106 5.36 5.49 -16.02
N HIS A 107 6.42 5.04 -16.69
CA HIS A 107 7.59 4.48 -16.03
C HIS A 107 8.47 5.55 -15.36
N GLU A 108 9.05 6.46 -16.14
CA GLU A 108 10.02 7.49 -15.75
C GLU A 108 9.45 8.42 -14.66
N GLY A 109 8.25 8.93 -14.89
CA GLY A 109 7.62 9.92 -14.03
C GLY A 109 7.17 9.35 -12.70
N SER A 110 6.72 8.08 -12.69
CA SER A 110 6.44 7.38 -11.43
C SER A 110 7.70 7.13 -10.59
N MET A 111 8.85 6.96 -11.23
CA MET A 111 10.14 6.77 -10.56
C MET A 111 10.70 8.11 -10.06
N LEU A 112 10.42 9.21 -10.77
CA LEU A 112 10.68 10.55 -10.26
C LEU A 112 9.79 10.87 -9.04
N LEU A 113 8.51 10.50 -9.06
CA LEU A 113 7.63 10.58 -7.88
C LEU A 113 8.20 9.75 -6.72
N TRP A 114 8.63 8.52 -7.01
CA TRP A 114 9.22 7.61 -6.02
C TRP A 114 10.44 8.24 -5.33
N VAL A 115 11.43 8.75 -6.09
CA VAL A 115 12.64 9.33 -5.50
C VAL A 115 12.37 10.69 -4.83
N THR A 116 11.36 11.42 -5.29
CA THR A 116 10.89 12.66 -4.67
C THR A 116 10.34 12.40 -3.27
N ILE A 117 9.44 11.41 -3.13
CA ILE A 117 8.89 11.02 -1.83
C ILE A 117 10.02 10.54 -0.91
N LEU A 118 10.97 9.74 -1.42
CA LEU A 118 12.11 9.25 -0.65
C LEU A 118 12.96 10.39 -0.09
N SER A 119 13.27 11.37 -0.93
CA SER A 119 14.12 12.51 -0.60
C SER A 119 13.43 13.48 0.33
N LEU A 120 12.13 13.74 0.12
CA LEU A 120 11.31 14.53 1.04
C LEU A 120 11.19 13.85 2.42
N ALA A 121 11.05 12.51 2.45
CA ALA A 121 11.07 11.77 3.71
C ALA A 121 12.43 11.90 4.41
N GLY A 122 13.54 11.84 3.67
CA GLY A 122 14.89 12.11 4.19
C GLY A 122 15.04 13.51 4.79
N GLY A 123 14.61 14.54 4.06
CA GLY A 123 14.59 15.92 4.54
C GLY A 123 13.68 16.10 5.77
N ALA A 124 12.52 15.45 5.79
CA ALA A 124 11.60 15.52 6.92
C ALA A 124 12.18 14.85 8.18
N ILE A 125 12.88 13.71 8.06
CA ILE A 125 13.65 13.11 9.16
C ILE A 125 14.72 14.09 9.63
N ALA A 126 15.47 14.69 8.70
CA ALA A 126 16.51 15.65 9.01
C ALA A 126 15.98 16.88 9.76
N ILE A 127 14.72 17.28 9.59
CA ILE A 127 14.13 18.42 10.31
C ILE A 127 13.51 17.98 11.65
N LEU A 128 12.72 16.91 11.62
CA LEU A 128 11.80 16.54 12.70
C LEU A 128 12.44 15.64 13.76
N GLU A 129 13.42 14.81 13.39
CA GLU A 129 13.99 13.83 14.31
C GLU A 129 15.03 14.47 15.24
N ARG A 130 14.85 14.24 16.54
CA ARG A 130 15.64 14.85 17.64
C ARG A 130 15.93 13.87 18.78
N ARG A 131 15.41 12.64 18.72
CA ARG A 131 15.45 11.64 19.81
C ARG A 131 16.57 10.63 19.63
N LEU A 132 17.03 10.45 18.39
CA LEU A 132 18.16 9.58 18.11
C LEU A 132 19.48 10.23 18.52
N ALA A 133 20.43 9.40 18.94
CA ALA A 133 21.82 9.81 19.01
C ALA A 133 22.28 10.31 17.63
N GLU A 134 23.11 11.35 17.61
CA GLU A 134 23.53 12.01 16.38
C GLU A 134 24.16 11.04 15.36
N ARG A 135 24.99 10.11 15.85
CA ARG A 135 25.62 9.07 15.03
C ARG A 135 24.57 8.18 14.34
N THR A 136 23.53 7.78 15.07
CA THR A 136 22.48 6.92 14.52
C THR A 136 21.62 7.67 13.52
N LEU A 137 21.29 8.94 13.80
CA LEU A 137 20.58 9.81 12.85
C LEU A 137 21.39 10.00 11.56
N VAL A 138 22.69 10.29 11.67
CA VAL A 138 23.58 10.43 10.51
C VAL A 138 23.68 9.13 9.71
N ALA A 139 23.79 7.98 10.37
CA ALA A 139 23.79 6.68 9.70
C ALA A 139 22.45 6.40 8.99
N THR A 140 21.33 6.76 9.60
CA THR A 140 20.00 6.66 8.99
C THR A 140 19.86 7.56 7.77
N LEU A 141 20.28 8.82 7.85
CA LEU A 141 20.25 9.74 6.70
C LEU A 141 21.22 9.29 5.60
N GLY A 142 22.37 8.71 5.95
CA GLY A 142 23.29 8.10 4.99
C GLY A 142 22.68 6.91 4.26
N ALA A 143 21.98 6.02 4.98
CA ALA A 143 21.24 4.90 4.36
C ALA A 143 20.15 5.41 3.41
N GLN A 144 19.40 6.44 3.80
CA GLN A 144 18.40 7.07 2.95
C GLN A 144 19.01 7.67 1.68
N ALA A 145 20.18 8.32 1.80
CA ALA A 145 20.93 8.88 0.67
C ALA A 145 21.44 7.79 -0.28
N LEU A 146 21.92 6.65 0.25
CA LEU A 146 22.37 5.51 -0.55
C LEU A 146 21.23 4.94 -1.41
N ILE A 147 20.03 4.83 -0.85
CA ILE A 147 18.84 4.42 -1.61
C ILE A 147 18.51 5.47 -2.68
N ALA A 148 18.48 6.75 -2.29
CA ALA A 148 18.14 7.83 -3.21
C ALA A 148 19.12 7.90 -4.38
N LEU A 149 20.42 7.76 -4.12
CA LEU A 149 21.47 7.80 -5.12
C LEU A 149 21.29 6.73 -6.20
N GLY A 150 20.88 5.51 -5.86
CA GLY A 150 20.64 4.47 -6.87
C GLY A 150 19.42 4.75 -7.74
N PHE A 151 18.34 5.29 -7.17
CA PHE A 151 17.18 5.72 -7.95
C PHE A 151 17.43 6.99 -8.77
N TYR A 152 18.27 7.91 -8.28
CA TYR A 152 18.77 9.02 -9.09
C TYR A 152 19.61 8.51 -10.26
N ALA A 153 20.55 7.60 -10.03
CA ALA A 153 21.34 6.99 -11.08
C ALA A 153 20.45 6.29 -12.11
N PHE A 154 19.42 5.56 -11.65
CA PHE A 154 18.44 4.95 -12.53
C PHE A 154 17.72 5.96 -13.43
N LEU A 155 17.21 7.05 -12.88
CA LEU A 155 16.55 8.09 -13.67
C LEU A 155 17.52 8.79 -14.63
N LEU A 156 18.75 9.05 -14.20
CA LEU A 156 19.71 9.81 -15.02
C LEU A 156 20.30 8.99 -16.16
N PHE A 157 20.53 7.68 -15.94
CA PHE A 157 21.24 6.83 -16.91
C PHE A 157 20.34 5.85 -17.67
N ALA A 158 19.19 5.46 -17.11
CA ALA A 158 18.32 4.43 -17.70
C ALA A 158 16.89 4.91 -18.02
N SER A 159 16.35 5.87 -17.25
CA SER A 159 14.93 6.25 -17.35
C SER A 159 14.73 7.76 -17.19
N ASN A 160 15.30 8.55 -18.11
CA ASN A 160 15.30 10.01 -18.02
C ASN A 160 13.91 10.62 -18.33
N PRO A 161 13.22 11.24 -17.34
CA PRO A 161 11.89 11.80 -17.53
C PRO A 161 11.85 13.06 -18.41
N PHE A 162 13.01 13.67 -18.68
CA PHE A 162 13.16 14.90 -19.46
C PHE A 162 13.85 14.68 -20.80
N ALA A 163 13.97 13.42 -21.25
CA ALA A 163 14.52 13.09 -22.55
C ALA A 163 13.82 13.88 -23.67
N ARG A 164 14.61 14.46 -24.58
CA ARG A 164 14.12 15.31 -25.67
C ARG A 164 13.89 14.47 -26.92
N VAL A 165 12.91 14.88 -27.73
CA VAL A 165 12.65 14.30 -29.06
C VAL A 165 12.69 15.41 -30.10
N SER A 166 13.34 15.15 -31.24
CA SER A 166 13.49 16.10 -32.34
C SER A 166 13.43 15.37 -33.69
N PRO A 167 12.53 15.76 -34.62
CA PRO A 167 11.53 16.80 -34.45
C PRO A 167 10.48 16.40 -33.40
N ALA A 168 9.93 17.40 -32.69
CA ALA A 168 8.81 17.15 -31.80
C ALA A 168 7.58 16.74 -32.63
N PRO A 169 6.86 15.67 -32.26
CA PRO A 169 5.63 15.30 -32.95
C PRO A 169 4.57 16.39 -32.74
N VAL A 170 3.62 16.45 -33.68
CA VAL A 170 2.53 17.44 -33.66
C VAL A 170 1.64 17.27 -32.43
N ASP A 171 1.38 16.03 -32.04
CA ASP A 171 0.71 15.67 -30.79
C ASP A 171 1.28 14.35 -30.24
N GLY A 172 0.89 13.99 -29.02
CA GLY A 172 1.34 12.79 -28.35
C GLY A 172 0.35 11.62 -28.43
N ASN A 173 0.87 10.39 -28.28
CA ASN A 173 0.17 9.11 -28.46
C ASN A 173 -0.93 8.82 -27.43
N GLY A 174 -1.30 9.78 -26.58
CA GLY A 174 -2.27 9.52 -25.54
C GLY A 174 -1.70 8.71 -24.36
N LEU A 175 -2.58 8.33 -23.45
CA LEU A 175 -2.32 7.55 -22.23
C LEU A 175 -3.22 6.35 -22.41
N ASN A 176 -2.80 5.18 -21.91
CA ASN A 176 -3.67 4.01 -21.90
C ASN A 176 -5.08 4.43 -21.43
N PRO A 177 -6.14 4.23 -22.24
CA PRO A 177 -7.46 4.73 -21.91
C PRO A 177 -8.04 4.23 -20.58
N LEU A 178 -7.69 3.02 -20.13
CA LEU A 178 -8.06 2.50 -18.79
C LEU A 178 -7.49 3.33 -17.63
N LEU A 179 -6.48 4.15 -17.90
CA LEU A 179 -5.87 5.05 -16.93
C LEU A 179 -6.47 6.46 -16.97
N GLN A 180 -7.39 6.74 -17.89
CA GLN A 180 -8.13 8.00 -17.94
C GLN A 180 -9.32 7.98 -16.97
N ASP A 181 -9.03 7.63 -15.72
CA ASP A 181 -9.97 7.52 -14.62
C ASP A 181 -9.43 8.26 -13.37
N PRO A 182 -10.28 8.89 -12.54
CA PRO A 182 -9.84 9.56 -11.31
C PRO A 182 -9.03 8.66 -10.36
N GLY A 183 -9.22 7.34 -10.45
CA GLY A 183 -8.40 6.33 -9.78
C GLY A 183 -6.90 6.51 -10.03
N LEU A 184 -6.47 6.74 -11.28
CA LEU A 184 -5.05 7.00 -11.58
C LEU A 184 -4.53 8.24 -10.84
N ALA A 185 -5.36 9.27 -10.69
CA ALA A 185 -4.92 10.51 -10.06
C ALA A 185 -4.70 10.36 -8.54
N PHE A 186 -5.45 9.48 -7.88
CA PHE A 186 -5.45 9.34 -6.42
C PHE A 186 -4.68 8.11 -5.92
N HIS A 187 -4.96 6.94 -6.50
CA HIS A 187 -4.48 5.66 -5.99
C HIS A 187 -2.94 5.52 -6.02
N PRO A 188 -2.25 5.70 -7.17
CA PRO A 188 -0.80 5.54 -7.22
C PRO A 188 -0.06 6.46 -6.23
N PRO A 189 -0.31 7.78 -6.14
CA PRO A 189 0.38 8.62 -5.16
C PRO A 189 0.25 8.09 -3.73
N THR A 190 -0.95 7.67 -3.31
CA THR A 190 -1.14 7.09 -1.97
C THR A 190 -0.35 5.79 -1.78
N LEU A 191 -0.30 4.89 -2.77
CA LEU A 191 0.56 3.71 -2.71
C LEU A 191 2.04 4.07 -2.64
N TYR A 192 2.53 5.02 -3.45
CA TYR A 192 3.93 5.45 -3.43
C TYR A 192 4.33 6.05 -2.07
N PHE A 193 3.47 6.86 -1.44
CA PHE A 193 3.71 7.34 -0.07
C PHE A 193 3.84 6.19 0.93
N GLY A 194 3.10 5.10 0.72
CA GLY A 194 3.19 3.88 1.50
C GLY A 194 4.48 3.09 1.26
N TYR A 195 4.72 2.68 0.01
CA TYR A 195 5.88 1.89 -0.42
C TYR A 195 7.19 2.58 -0.05
N VAL A 196 7.33 3.82 -0.53
CA VAL A 196 8.54 4.60 -0.31
C VAL A 196 8.65 5.01 1.16
N GLY A 197 7.53 5.23 1.85
CA GLY A 197 7.53 5.50 3.28
C GLY A 197 8.20 4.40 4.11
N LEU A 198 8.15 3.14 3.68
CA LEU A 198 8.84 2.03 4.35
C LEU A 198 10.37 2.09 4.24
N SER A 199 10.93 2.82 3.26
CA SER A 199 12.37 3.10 3.17
C SER A 199 12.91 3.78 4.43
N VAL A 200 12.07 4.59 5.09
CA VAL A 200 12.43 5.28 6.33
C VAL A 200 12.68 4.27 7.43
N ALA A 201 11.78 3.28 7.59
CA ALA A 201 11.94 2.23 8.58
C ALA A 201 13.19 1.39 8.31
N PHE A 202 13.44 1.06 7.05
CA PHE A 202 14.67 0.40 6.62
C PHE A 202 15.93 1.22 6.96
N SER A 203 15.94 2.52 6.65
CA SER A 203 17.07 3.41 6.94
C SER A 203 17.30 3.59 8.44
N PHE A 204 16.23 3.62 9.25
CA PHE A 204 16.34 3.56 10.71
C PHE A 204 17.00 2.25 11.15
N ALA A 205 16.58 1.11 10.61
CA ALA A 205 17.12 -0.20 10.95
C ALA A 205 18.62 -0.34 10.56
N VAL A 206 18.98 0.09 9.35
CA VAL A 206 20.38 0.13 8.89
C VAL A 206 21.22 1.04 9.79
N GLY A 207 20.74 2.25 10.08
CA GLY A 207 21.43 3.19 10.96
C GLY A 207 21.67 2.62 12.35
N ALA A 208 20.64 2.02 12.96
CA ALA A 208 20.73 1.38 14.27
C ALA A 208 21.67 0.17 14.29
N LEU A 209 21.72 -0.64 13.22
CA LEU A 209 22.66 -1.76 13.08
C LEU A 209 24.12 -1.27 12.92
N VAL A 210 24.34 -0.23 12.11
CA VAL A 210 25.67 0.37 11.90
C VAL A 210 26.22 0.93 13.22
N THR A 211 25.39 1.61 14.00
CA THR A 211 25.81 2.20 15.29
C THR A 211 25.64 1.27 16.49
N ARG A 212 25.07 0.07 16.29
CA ARG A 212 24.71 -0.88 17.35
C ARG A 212 23.77 -0.29 18.41
N ASP A 213 22.92 0.66 18.00
CA ASP A 213 21.97 1.35 18.86
C ASP A 213 20.53 0.89 18.59
N VAL A 214 20.28 -0.38 18.89
CA VAL A 214 18.95 -0.99 18.75
C VAL A 214 18.26 -1.03 20.12
N GLY A 215 17.40 -0.07 20.38
CA GLY A 215 16.64 0.04 21.63
C GLY A 215 15.31 0.79 21.50
N ALA A 216 14.70 1.10 22.63
CA ALA A 216 13.38 1.72 22.67
C ALA A 216 13.34 3.14 22.06
N ALA A 217 14.45 3.90 22.11
CA ALA A 217 14.54 5.23 21.49
C ALA A 217 14.40 5.15 19.96
N PHE A 218 15.17 4.23 19.34
CA PHE A 218 15.04 3.86 17.93
C PHE A 218 13.61 3.50 17.55
N ALA A 219 12.95 2.63 18.33
CA ALA A 219 11.58 2.22 18.04
C ALA A 219 10.57 3.37 18.17
N ARG A 220 10.75 4.28 19.14
CA ARG A 220 9.90 5.46 19.29
C ARG A 220 10.08 6.45 18.14
N ALA A 221 11.29 6.59 17.60
CA ALA A 221 11.58 7.42 16.43
C ALA A 221 10.97 6.83 15.15
N MET A 222 11.12 5.52 14.93
CA MET A 222 10.65 4.83 13.71
C MET A 222 9.12 4.68 13.63
N ARG A 223 8.45 4.48 14.77
CA ARG A 223 6.99 4.20 14.85
C ARG A 223 6.08 5.14 14.04
N PRO A 224 6.15 6.48 14.15
CA PRO A 224 5.26 7.36 13.39
C PRO A 224 5.43 7.21 11.88
N TRP A 225 6.65 6.91 11.40
CA TRP A 225 6.93 6.70 9.98
C TRP A 225 6.33 5.40 9.45
N VAL A 226 6.51 4.30 10.20
CA VAL A 226 5.88 3.01 9.86
C VAL A 226 4.36 3.15 9.83
N LEU A 227 3.79 3.85 10.81
CA LEU A 227 2.35 4.04 10.88
C LEU A 227 1.83 4.93 9.74
N GLY A 228 2.54 6.01 9.38
CA GLY A 228 2.20 6.84 8.23
C GLY A 228 2.23 6.05 6.92
N ALA A 229 3.31 5.31 6.67
CA ALA A 229 3.46 4.44 5.51
C ALA A 229 2.35 3.39 5.44
N TRP A 230 2.01 2.76 6.57
CA TRP A 230 0.96 1.75 6.66
C TRP A 230 -0.45 2.33 6.40
N VAL A 231 -0.73 3.55 6.85
CA VAL A 231 -2.01 4.25 6.55
C VAL A 231 -2.13 4.50 5.04
N PHE A 232 -1.07 5.03 4.41
CA PHE A 232 -1.05 5.29 2.97
C PHE A 232 -1.16 4.00 2.14
N LEU A 233 -0.47 2.92 2.53
CA LEU A 233 -0.65 1.60 1.93
C LEU A 233 -2.10 1.12 2.04
N THR A 234 -2.71 1.24 3.22
CA THR A 234 -4.09 0.79 3.46
C THR A 234 -5.07 1.55 2.56
N ILE A 235 -4.97 2.88 2.51
CA ILE A 235 -5.83 3.73 1.68
C ILE A 235 -5.59 3.43 0.20
N GLY A 236 -4.32 3.31 -0.21
CA GLY A 236 -3.96 2.97 -1.58
C GLY A 236 -4.53 1.62 -2.00
N ILE A 237 -4.31 0.55 -1.25
CA ILE A 237 -4.85 -0.78 -1.56
C ILE A 237 -6.39 -0.76 -1.60
N THR A 238 -7.03 -0.08 -0.65
CA THR A 238 -8.49 0.02 -0.60
C THR A 238 -9.05 0.76 -1.83
N ALA A 239 -8.46 1.91 -2.18
CA ALA A 239 -8.85 2.68 -3.35
C ALA A 239 -8.58 1.93 -4.65
N GLY A 240 -7.46 1.22 -4.75
CA GLY A 240 -7.09 0.41 -5.91
C GLY A 240 -8.02 -0.77 -6.11
N SER A 241 -8.42 -1.45 -5.04
CA SER A 241 -9.41 -2.53 -5.09
C SER A 241 -10.78 -2.04 -5.54
N TYR A 242 -11.21 -0.84 -5.09
CA TYR A 242 -12.47 -0.25 -5.58
C TYR A 242 -12.36 0.17 -7.04
N TRP A 243 -11.23 0.75 -7.45
CA TRP A 243 -10.98 1.12 -8.83
C TRP A 243 -11.00 -0.09 -9.77
N ALA A 244 -10.27 -1.16 -9.44
CA ALA A 244 -10.29 -2.41 -10.18
C ALA A 244 -11.70 -3.01 -10.26
N TYR A 245 -12.50 -2.86 -9.20
CA TYR A 245 -13.87 -3.34 -9.14
C TYR A 245 -14.80 -2.68 -10.17
N TYR A 246 -14.72 -1.36 -10.38
CA TYR A 246 -15.60 -0.69 -11.35
C TYR A 246 -15.01 -0.56 -12.76
N GLU A 247 -13.69 -0.42 -12.90
CA GLU A 247 -13.05 -0.12 -14.19
C GLU A 247 -12.91 -1.37 -15.08
N LEU A 248 -12.62 -2.53 -14.50
CA LEU A 248 -12.24 -3.71 -15.29
C LEU A 248 -13.45 -4.50 -15.81
N GLY A 249 -14.69 -4.15 -15.45
CA GLY A 249 -15.92 -4.71 -16.02
C GLY A 249 -16.22 -6.19 -15.72
N TRP A 250 -15.39 -6.88 -14.92
CA TRP A 250 -15.58 -8.30 -14.55
C TRP A 250 -16.22 -8.51 -13.17
N GLY A 251 -16.49 -7.42 -12.44
CA GLY A 251 -17.25 -7.44 -11.19
C GLY A 251 -16.51 -7.98 -9.96
N GLY A 252 -15.20 -8.22 -10.02
CA GLY A 252 -14.40 -8.64 -8.87
C GLY A 252 -13.53 -7.50 -8.31
N TRP A 253 -13.18 -7.59 -7.03
CA TRP A 253 -12.44 -6.55 -6.29
C TRP A 253 -10.99 -6.93 -5.97
N TRP A 254 -10.62 -8.20 -6.19
CA TRP A 254 -9.28 -8.75 -6.00
C TRP A 254 -9.13 -10.06 -6.77
N PHE A 255 -8.12 -10.18 -7.63
CA PHE A 255 -7.88 -11.36 -8.47
C PHE A 255 -6.64 -12.16 -8.08
N TRP A 256 -5.89 -11.72 -7.07
CA TRP A 256 -4.55 -12.24 -6.77
C TRP A 256 -3.56 -12.05 -7.93
N ASP A 257 -3.75 -11.00 -8.72
CA ASP A 257 -2.84 -10.61 -9.78
C ASP A 257 -1.46 -10.17 -9.21
N PRO A 258 -0.34 -10.37 -9.91
CA PRO A 258 0.98 -10.01 -9.40
C PRO A 258 1.13 -8.56 -8.93
N VAL A 259 0.45 -7.60 -9.55
CA VAL A 259 0.50 -6.19 -9.14
C VAL A 259 -0.30 -5.96 -7.85
N GLU A 260 -1.45 -6.62 -7.72
CA GLU A 260 -2.23 -6.62 -6.47
C GLU A 260 -1.40 -7.23 -5.33
N ASN A 261 -0.80 -8.40 -5.57
CA ASN A 261 0.05 -9.10 -4.61
C ASN A 261 1.28 -8.26 -4.23
N ALA A 262 1.90 -7.56 -5.20
CA ALA A 262 3.01 -6.64 -4.97
C ALA A 262 2.65 -5.53 -3.97
N SER A 263 1.39 -5.11 -3.90
CA SER A 263 0.91 -4.12 -2.91
C SER A 263 0.59 -4.74 -1.55
N LEU A 264 0.11 -5.98 -1.53
CA LEU A 264 -0.24 -6.68 -0.29
C LEU A 264 1.01 -7.08 0.52
N MET A 265 2.08 -7.55 -0.14
CA MET A 265 3.31 -8.01 0.51
C MET A 265 3.93 -6.98 1.49
N PRO A 266 4.23 -5.73 1.09
CA PRO A 266 4.76 -4.73 2.02
C PRO A 266 3.75 -4.35 3.10
N TRP A 267 2.45 -4.39 2.84
CA TRP A 267 1.42 -4.11 3.85
C TRP A 267 1.39 -5.17 4.95
N LEU A 268 1.51 -6.46 4.60
CA LEU A 268 1.60 -7.56 5.58
C LEU A 268 2.84 -7.42 6.46
N ALA A 269 4.00 -7.18 5.84
CA ALA A 269 5.26 -6.95 6.56
C ALA A 269 5.21 -5.70 7.45
N ALA A 270 4.64 -4.60 6.96
CA ALA A 270 4.45 -3.36 7.70
C ALA A 270 3.48 -3.53 8.88
N THR A 271 2.43 -4.33 8.71
CA THR A 271 1.48 -4.67 9.80
C THR A 271 2.20 -5.43 10.92
N ALA A 272 3.02 -6.44 10.58
CA ALA A 272 3.83 -7.15 11.56
C ALA A 272 4.88 -6.22 12.22
N LEU A 273 5.49 -5.33 11.44
CA LEU A 273 6.44 -4.34 11.94
C LEU A 273 5.80 -3.37 12.92
N LEU A 274 4.61 -2.84 12.63
CA LEU A 274 3.90 -1.89 13.48
C LEU A 274 3.65 -2.46 14.89
N HIS A 275 3.27 -3.74 14.95
CA HIS A 275 3.08 -4.46 16.20
C HIS A 275 4.40 -4.70 16.93
N SER A 276 5.44 -5.15 16.22
CA SER A 276 6.79 -5.37 16.80
C SER A 276 7.41 -4.09 17.35
N VAL A 277 7.35 -3.00 16.60
CA VAL A 277 7.84 -1.67 17.03
C VAL A 277 7.10 -1.20 18.27
N THR A 278 5.81 -1.52 18.41
CA THR A 278 5.05 -1.18 19.61
C THR A 278 5.57 -1.94 20.83
N VAL A 279 5.90 -3.24 20.70
CA VAL A 279 6.54 -4.01 21.77
C VAL A 279 7.90 -3.44 22.12
N LEU A 280 8.77 -3.21 21.12
CA LEU A 280 10.11 -2.66 21.35
C LEU A 280 10.08 -1.28 22.02
N ALA A 281 9.20 -0.39 21.56
CA ALA A 281 9.09 0.96 22.12
C ALA A 281 8.51 1.02 23.55
N THR A 282 7.76 -0.01 23.98
CA THR A 282 7.05 -0.01 25.27
C THR A 282 7.65 -0.95 26.31
N ARG A 283 8.25 -2.05 25.86
CA ARG A 283 8.78 -3.13 26.72
C ARG A 283 10.24 -3.43 26.47
N ASP A 284 10.83 -2.86 25.43
CA ASP A 284 12.21 -3.15 25.05
C ASP A 284 12.45 -4.64 24.70
N GLY A 285 11.41 -5.30 24.16
CA GLY A 285 11.46 -6.68 23.65
C GLY A 285 11.51 -6.75 22.13
N LEU A 286 11.78 -7.94 21.57
CA LEU A 286 11.75 -8.21 20.12
C LEU A 286 12.68 -7.31 19.27
N ARG A 287 13.83 -6.90 19.81
CA ARG A 287 14.82 -6.03 19.13
C ARG A 287 15.22 -6.57 17.75
N ALA A 288 15.78 -7.77 17.71
CA ALA A 288 16.21 -8.45 16.48
C ALA A 288 15.07 -8.59 15.46
N TRP A 289 13.91 -9.05 15.93
CA TRP A 289 12.73 -9.26 15.10
C TRP A 289 12.20 -7.96 14.48
N THR A 290 12.18 -6.87 15.25
CA THR A 290 11.75 -5.55 14.77
C THR A 290 12.66 -5.03 13.67
N VAL A 291 13.98 -5.21 13.82
CA VAL A 291 14.96 -4.82 12.80
C VAL A 291 14.78 -5.67 11.53
N MET A 292 14.61 -7.00 11.67
CA MET A 292 14.37 -7.89 10.54
C MET A 292 13.11 -7.48 9.76
N LEU A 293 12.00 -7.24 10.46
CA LEU A 293 10.74 -6.82 9.82
C LEU A 293 10.85 -5.47 9.11
N ALA A 294 11.67 -4.55 9.62
CA ALA A 294 11.94 -3.28 8.95
C ALA A 294 12.69 -3.48 7.63
N VAL A 295 13.66 -4.41 7.61
CA VAL A 295 14.34 -4.81 6.38
C VAL A 295 13.36 -5.48 5.42
N VAL A 296 12.61 -6.48 5.88
CA VAL A 296 11.64 -7.23 5.07
C VAL A 296 10.56 -6.33 4.47
N ALA A 297 10.01 -5.37 5.23
CA ALA A 297 8.93 -4.51 4.75
C ALA A 297 9.37 -3.64 3.54
N PHE A 298 10.56 -3.06 3.60
CA PHE A 298 11.08 -2.32 2.44
C PHE A 298 11.52 -3.25 1.31
N SER A 299 12.10 -4.41 1.62
CA SER A 299 12.42 -5.44 0.63
C SER A 299 11.20 -5.84 -0.19
N MET A 300 10.03 -6.03 0.45
CA MET A 300 8.79 -6.33 -0.27
C MET A 300 8.33 -5.19 -1.19
N SER A 301 8.58 -3.93 -0.79
CA SER A 301 8.29 -2.76 -1.64
C SER A 301 9.21 -2.71 -2.87
N MET A 302 10.50 -3.05 -2.70
CA MET A 302 11.48 -3.14 -3.79
C MET A 302 11.18 -4.31 -4.74
N ILE A 303 10.83 -5.49 -4.20
CA ILE A 303 10.38 -6.63 -5.00
C ILE A 303 9.13 -6.25 -5.79
N GLY A 304 8.14 -5.63 -5.16
CA GLY A 304 6.95 -5.13 -5.86
C GLY A 304 7.30 -4.17 -6.99
N THR A 305 8.21 -3.21 -6.73
CA THR A 305 8.70 -2.28 -7.77
C THR A 305 9.32 -3.01 -8.96
N PHE A 306 10.12 -4.04 -8.71
CA PHE A 306 10.71 -4.88 -9.76
C PHE A 306 9.64 -5.68 -10.53
N LEU A 307 8.70 -6.32 -9.84
CA LEU A 307 7.69 -7.17 -10.46
C LEU A 307 6.78 -6.38 -11.41
N VAL A 308 6.35 -5.18 -11.00
CA VAL A 308 5.43 -4.36 -11.81
C VAL A 308 6.10 -3.71 -13.02
N ARG A 309 7.44 -3.62 -13.04
CA ARG A 309 8.19 -2.84 -14.06
C ARG A 309 9.09 -3.67 -14.96
N SER A 310 9.49 -4.86 -14.52
CA SER A 310 10.43 -5.72 -15.27
C SER A 310 9.81 -6.38 -16.51
N GLY A 311 8.48 -6.47 -16.59
CA GLY A 311 7.78 -7.18 -17.67
C GLY A 311 7.93 -8.71 -17.62
N ILE A 312 8.47 -9.25 -16.52
CA ILE A 312 8.69 -10.70 -16.35
C ILE A 312 7.38 -11.43 -16.07
N LEU A 313 6.41 -10.76 -15.45
CA LEU A 313 5.08 -11.31 -15.17
C LEU A 313 4.04 -10.67 -16.08
N THR A 314 3.10 -11.49 -16.57
CA THR A 314 1.87 -10.99 -17.19
C THR A 314 0.92 -10.49 -16.10
N SER A 315 0.42 -9.27 -16.26
CA SER A 315 -0.55 -8.67 -15.34
C SER A 315 -1.46 -7.72 -16.09
N VAL A 316 -2.73 -7.71 -15.72
CA VAL A 316 -3.73 -6.78 -16.25
C VAL A 316 -3.56 -5.35 -15.72
N HIS A 317 -2.78 -5.19 -14.66
CA HIS A 317 -2.49 -3.91 -14.00
C HIS A 317 -1.08 -3.38 -14.34
N ALA A 318 -0.33 -4.06 -15.20
CA ALA A 318 1.01 -3.63 -15.62
C ALA A 318 0.94 -2.82 -16.92
N PHE A 319 1.08 -1.50 -16.81
CA PHE A 319 0.94 -0.58 -17.95
C PHE A 319 2.27 -0.03 -18.49
N ALA A 320 3.37 -0.34 -17.82
CA ALA A 320 4.67 0.26 -18.14
C ALA A 320 5.80 -0.74 -17.80
N VAL A 321 6.16 -1.54 -18.82
CA VAL A 321 7.13 -2.63 -18.75
C VAL A 321 8.30 -2.37 -19.71
N ASP A 322 9.52 -2.56 -19.21
CA ASP A 322 10.75 -2.49 -20.02
C ASP A 322 11.81 -3.42 -19.42
N PRO A 323 12.17 -4.54 -20.08
CA PRO A 323 13.13 -5.51 -19.58
C PRO A 323 14.52 -4.93 -19.27
N THR A 324 14.96 -3.94 -20.06
CA THR A 324 16.28 -3.30 -19.86
C THR A 324 16.32 -2.54 -18.55
N ARG A 325 15.27 -1.76 -18.26
CA ARG A 325 15.11 -1.04 -16.99
C ARG A 325 14.91 -1.99 -15.81
N GLY A 326 14.22 -3.12 -16.05
CA GLY A 326 14.06 -4.20 -15.07
C GLY A 326 15.38 -4.73 -14.52
N SER A 327 16.39 -4.89 -15.38
CA SER A 327 17.74 -5.35 -14.97
C SER A 327 18.44 -4.38 -14.01
N PHE A 328 18.28 -3.06 -14.21
CA PHE A 328 18.86 -2.05 -13.33
C PHE A 328 18.18 -2.09 -11.95
N ILE A 329 16.84 -2.19 -11.92
CA ILE A 329 16.09 -2.34 -10.67
C ILE A 329 16.49 -3.63 -9.95
N LEU A 330 16.72 -4.73 -10.68
CA LEU A 330 17.21 -5.97 -10.10
C LEU A 330 18.58 -5.79 -9.44
N ALA A 331 19.51 -5.07 -10.08
CA ALA A 331 20.81 -4.75 -9.47
C ALA A 331 20.67 -3.92 -8.18
N LEU A 332 19.78 -2.91 -8.18
CA LEU A 332 19.46 -2.14 -6.97
C LEU A 332 18.83 -3.02 -5.88
N LEU A 333 17.96 -3.95 -6.25
CA LEU A 333 17.32 -4.90 -5.35
C LEU A 333 18.37 -5.80 -4.69
N VAL A 334 19.28 -6.39 -5.47
CA VAL A 334 20.39 -7.21 -4.95
C VAL A 334 21.28 -6.39 -4.01
N LEU A 335 21.62 -5.15 -4.38
CA LEU A 335 22.44 -4.26 -3.57
C LEU A 335 21.77 -3.93 -2.22
N TYR A 336 20.50 -3.49 -2.24
CA TYR A 336 19.82 -3.01 -1.04
C TYR A 336 19.35 -4.14 -0.14
N ILE A 337 18.70 -5.17 -0.71
CA ILE A 337 18.22 -6.31 0.08
C ILE A 337 19.41 -7.16 0.52
N GLY A 338 20.29 -7.53 -0.40
CA GLY A 338 21.48 -8.32 -0.10
C GLY A 338 22.40 -7.60 0.89
N GLY A 339 22.66 -6.31 0.68
CA GLY A 339 23.46 -5.49 1.58
C GLY A 339 22.86 -5.37 2.99
N ALA A 340 21.54 -5.17 3.10
CA ALA A 340 20.88 -5.08 4.40
C ALA A 340 20.82 -6.42 5.13
N LEU A 341 20.58 -7.54 4.42
CA LEU A 341 20.59 -8.87 5.02
C LEU A 341 22.01 -9.29 5.44
N ALA A 342 23.03 -8.97 4.65
CA ALA A 342 24.43 -9.20 5.02
C ALA A 342 24.81 -8.37 6.26
N LEU A 343 24.42 -7.09 6.29
CA LEU A 343 24.62 -6.23 7.47
C LEU A 343 23.89 -6.77 8.69
N PHE A 344 22.64 -7.21 8.52
CA PHE A 344 21.86 -7.84 9.58
C PHE A 344 22.59 -9.07 10.13
N GLY A 345 22.97 -10.02 9.27
CA GLY A 345 23.71 -11.23 9.67
C GLY A 345 25.03 -10.91 10.39
N ALA A 346 25.79 -9.92 9.91
CA ALA A 346 27.06 -9.51 10.51
C ALA A 346 26.91 -8.75 11.85
N ARG A 347 25.75 -8.16 12.14
CA ARG A 347 25.54 -7.31 13.31
C ARG A 347 24.53 -7.85 14.32
N ILE A 348 23.74 -8.87 13.97
CA ILE A 348 22.67 -9.36 14.84
C ILE A 348 23.18 -9.87 16.18
N GLY A 349 24.37 -10.47 16.23
CA GLY A 349 25.00 -10.90 17.48
C GLY A 349 25.35 -9.76 18.45
N THR A 350 25.36 -8.50 17.97
CA THR A 350 25.55 -7.32 18.82
C THR A 350 24.24 -6.78 19.41
N VAL A 351 23.10 -7.26 18.92
CA VAL A 351 21.78 -6.86 19.40
C VAL A 351 21.47 -7.65 20.66
N LYS A 352 21.59 -6.99 21.82
CA LYS A 352 21.27 -7.61 23.12
C LYS A 352 19.83 -8.11 23.14
N GLN A 353 19.62 -9.23 23.82
CA GLN A 353 18.28 -9.73 24.08
C GLN A 353 17.51 -8.69 24.93
N GLY A 354 16.29 -8.40 24.49
CA GLY A 354 15.38 -7.51 25.19
C GLY A 354 14.70 -8.17 26.39
N SER A 355 13.64 -7.54 26.91
CA SER A 355 12.84 -8.12 27.99
C SER A 355 12.22 -9.47 27.61
N THR A 356 12.25 -10.44 28.52
CA THR A 356 11.53 -11.73 28.39
C THR A 356 10.05 -11.59 28.80
N PHE A 357 9.22 -12.55 28.36
CA PHE A 357 7.78 -12.61 28.64
C PHE A 357 7.29 -14.06 28.65
N GLU A 358 6.18 -14.33 29.34
CA GLU A 358 5.54 -15.65 29.34
C GLU A 358 4.73 -15.88 28.06
N PRO A 359 4.51 -17.14 27.61
CA PRO A 359 3.72 -17.42 26.40
C PRO A 359 2.30 -16.84 26.43
N ILE A 360 1.61 -16.91 27.58
CA ILE A 360 0.29 -16.30 27.79
C ILE A 360 0.48 -14.85 28.21
N SER A 361 0.85 -14.03 27.24
CA SER A 361 1.03 -12.58 27.40
C SER A 361 0.67 -11.85 26.12
N ARG A 362 0.46 -10.54 26.22
CA ARG A 362 0.25 -9.71 25.03
C ARG A 362 1.46 -9.77 24.10
N GLU A 363 2.67 -9.83 24.64
CA GLU A 363 3.89 -10.04 23.87
C GLU A 363 3.84 -11.35 23.08
N GLY A 364 3.46 -12.47 23.73
CA GLY A 364 3.27 -13.77 23.08
C GLY A 364 2.20 -13.75 21.98
N GLY A 365 1.06 -13.12 22.24
CA GLY A 365 0.01 -12.94 21.23
C GLY A 365 0.47 -12.10 20.03
N LEU A 366 1.29 -11.07 20.25
CA LEU A 366 1.88 -10.27 19.18
C LEU A 366 2.95 -11.03 18.38
N VAL A 367 3.70 -11.94 19.02
CA VAL A 367 4.59 -12.86 18.31
C VAL A 367 3.80 -13.82 17.42
N LEU A 368 2.72 -14.42 17.94
CA LEU A 368 1.83 -15.27 17.14
C LEU A 368 1.25 -14.51 15.94
N ASN A 369 0.76 -13.28 16.16
CA ASN A 369 0.29 -12.40 15.09
C ASN A 369 1.36 -12.20 14.01
N ASN A 370 2.58 -11.86 14.40
CA ASN A 370 3.66 -11.62 13.45
C ASN A 370 4.05 -12.90 12.70
N LEU A 371 4.04 -14.05 13.37
CA LEU A 371 4.28 -15.34 12.73
C LEU A 371 3.24 -15.60 11.64
N LEU A 372 1.95 -15.48 11.96
CA LEU A 372 0.86 -15.72 11.01
C LEU A 372 0.91 -14.75 9.83
N LEU A 373 1.13 -13.46 10.08
CA LEU A 373 1.32 -12.46 9.02
C LEU A 373 2.53 -12.78 8.13
N SER A 374 3.65 -13.22 8.71
CA SER A 374 4.84 -13.62 7.96
C SER A 374 4.61 -14.89 7.14
N VAL A 375 3.81 -15.85 7.64
CA VAL A 375 3.43 -17.05 6.88
C VAL A 375 2.56 -16.65 5.68
N ILE A 376 1.54 -15.81 5.87
CA ILE A 376 0.71 -15.30 4.77
C ILE A 376 1.59 -14.57 3.75
N LEU A 377 2.50 -13.69 4.22
CA LEU A 377 3.47 -13.02 3.36
C LEU A 377 4.31 -14.00 2.55
N GLY A 378 4.83 -15.05 3.19
CA GLY A 378 5.60 -16.09 2.52
C GLY A 378 4.80 -16.82 1.43
N ILE A 379 3.53 -17.15 1.71
CA ILE A 379 2.63 -17.77 0.73
C ILE A 379 2.38 -16.84 -0.46
N VAL A 380 2.12 -15.55 -0.20
CA VAL A 380 1.90 -14.56 -1.27
C VAL A 380 3.16 -14.40 -2.11
N LEU A 381 4.33 -14.26 -1.48
CA LEU A 381 5.61 -14.13 -2.16
C LEU A 381 5.92 -15.36 -3.03
N ILE A 382 5.81 -16.56 -2.45
CA ILE A 382 6.06 -17.82 -3.17
C ILE A 382 5.06 -17.98 -4.31
N GLY A 383 3.77 -17.80 -4.06
CA GLY A 383 2.74 -17.93 -5.10
C GLY A 383 2.92 -16.94 -6.24
N THR A 384 3.42 -15.73 -5.96
CA THR A 384 3.67 -14.69 -6.98
C THR A 384 4.94 -14.98 -7.78
N LEU A 385 6.00 -15.50 -7.15
CA LEU A 385 7.28 -15.78 -7.81
C LEU A 385 7.34 -17.16 -8.47
N TYR A 386 6.50 -18.10 -8.07
CA TYR A 386 6.51 -19.48 -8.56
C TYR A 386 6.32 -19.59 -10.08
N PRO A 387 5.40 -18.83 -10.73
CA PRO A 387 5.31 -18.77 -12.19
C PRO A 387 6.64 -18.45 -12.88
N ILE A 388 7.44 -17.53 -12.32
CA ILE A 388 8.74 -17.13 -12.89
C ILE A 388 9.72 -18.30 -12.84
N LEU A 389 9.77 -19.01 -11.71
CA LEU A 389 10.63 -20.19 -11.55
C LEU A 389 10.20 -21.33 -12.47
N ALA A 390 8.89 -21.60 -12.56
CA ALA A 390 8.34 -22.61 -13.46
C ALA A 390 8.68 -22.30 -14.92
N GLN A 391 8.52 -21.04 -15.33
CA GLN A 391 8.84 -20.59 -16.69
C GLN A 391 10.33 -20.74 -16.99
N ALA A 392 11.22 -20.42 -16.05
CA ALA A 392 12.66 -20.63 -16.19
C ALA A 392 13.04 -22.12 -16.35
N MET A 393 12.20 -23.03 -15.83
CA MET A 393 12.31 -24.48 -16.01
C MET A 393 11.54 -25.01 -17.24
N GLY A 394 11.04 -24.12 -18.11
CA GLY A 394 10.34 -24.47 -19.35
C GLY A 394 8.85 -24.79 -19.18
N THR A 395 8.26 -24.57 -18.00
CA THR A 395 6.83 -24.83 -17.73
C THR A 395 6.06 -23.53 -17.58
N GLN A 396 5.06 -23.32 -18.43
CA GLN A 396 4.12 -22.21 -18.27
C GLN A 396 3.06 -22.56 -17.22
N LEU A 397 2.98 -21.75 -16.17
CA LEU A 397 2.04 -21.93 -15.07
C LEU A 397 1.52 -20.57 -14.60
N SER A 398 0.23 -20.50 -14.27
CA SER A 398 -0.35 -19.35 -13.57
C SER A 398 -0.88 -19.77 -12.20
N VAL A 399 -0.69 -18.92 -11.21
CA VAL A 399 -1.17 -19.11 -9.84
C VAL A 399 -2.21 -18.02 -9.55
N GLY A 400 -3.47 -18.42 -9.40
CA GLY A 400 -4.59 -17.50 -9.19
C GLY A 400 -5.41 -17.79 -7.92
N PRO A 401 -6.64 -17.26 -7.84
CA PRO A 401 -7.49 -17.35 -6.65
C PRO A 401 -7.66 -18.74 -6.04
N PRO A 402 -7.74 -19.85 -6.80
CA PRO A 402 -7.89 -21.19 -6.20
C PRO A 402 -6.75 -21.57 -5.25
N PHE A 403 -5.49 -21.24 -5.59
CA PHE A 403 -4.33 -21.52 -4.74
C PHE A 403 -4.33 -20.65 -3.48
N PHE A 404 -4.45 -19.32 -3.67
CA PHE A 404 -4.37 -18.37 -2.57
C PHE A 404 -5.53 -18.53 -1.60
N ASN A 405 -6.77 -18.66 -2.09
CA ASN A 405 -7.92 -18.82 -1.21
C ASN A 405 -7.83 -20.12 -0.40
N LYS A 406 -7.37 -21.23 -1.01
CA LYS A 406 -7.24 -22.52 -0.29
C LYS A 406 -6.18 -22.48 0.80
N THR A 407 -5.09 -21.72 0.60
CA THR A 407 -3.94 -21.68 1.51
C THR A 407 -4.04 -20.57 2.56
N ILE A 408 -4.48 -19.37 2.17
CA ILE A 408 -4.49 -18.17 3.02
C ILE A 408 -5.73 -18.10 3.91
N VAL A 409 -6.91 -18.52 3.43
CA VAL A 409 -8.16 -18.40 4.21
C VAL A 409 -8.08 -19.10 5.56
N PRO A 410 -7.63 -20.38 5.67
CA PRO A 410 -7.51 -21.04 6.98
C PRO A 410 -6.60 -20.29 7.96
N ILE A 411 -5.47 -19.77 7.47
CA ILE A 411 -4.51 -19.02 8.28
C ILE A 411 -5.08 -17.66 8.69
N THR A 412 -5.85 -17.03 7.81
CA THR A 412 -6.54 -15.77 8.09
C THR A 412 -7.62 -15.95 9.15
N LEU A 413 -8.38 -17.04 9.12
CA LEU A 413 -9.36 -17.36 10.18
C LEU A 413 -8.66 -17.54 11.54
N LEU A 414 -7.50 -18.20 11.57
CA LEU A 414 -6.68 -18.32 12.79
C LEU A 414 -6.15 -16.95 13.24
N LEU A 415 -5.69 -16.11 12.30
CA LEU A 415 -5.26 -14.75 12.58
C LEU A 415 -6.41 -13.90 13.16
N MET A 416 -7.64 -14.04 12.66
CA MET A 416 -8.81 -13.34 13.22
C MET A 416 -9.03 -13.66 14.69
N ILE A 417 -8.86 -14.94 15.08
CA ILE A 417 -8.92 -15.34 16.50
C ILE A 417 -7.80 -14.65 17.28
N GLY A 418 -6.57 -14.65 16.76
CA GLY A 418 -5.44 -13.93 17.35
C GLY A 418 -5.69 -12.43 17.53
N ILE A 419 -6.28 -11.78 16.52
CA ILE A 419 -6.66 -10.37 16.55
C ILE A 419 -7.74 -10.11 17.60
N ALA A 420 -8.74 -10.99 17.71
CA ALA A 420 -9.81 -10.84 18.71
C ALA A 420 -9.28 -10.99 20.14
N VAL A 421 -8.42 -11.98 20.38
CA VAL A 421 -7.94 -12.29 21.73
C VAL A 421 -6.80 -11.35 22.16
N GLY A 422 -5.86 -11.03 21.28
CA GLY A 422 -4.61 -10.33 21.60
C GLY A 422 -4.76 -9.02 22.40
N PRO A 423 -5.62 -8.07 21.98
CA PRO A 423 -5.86 -6.82 22.71
C PRO A 423 -6.41 -7.02 24.13
N MET A 424 -7.01 -8.17 24.41
CA MET A 424 -7.66 -8.53 25.67
C MET A 424 -6.70 -9.22 26.66
N ILE A 425 -5.54 -9.69 26.19
CA ILE A 425 -4.46 -10.27 27.01
C ILE A 425 -3.69 -9.15 27.72
N ARG A 426 -3.29 -9.37 28.98
CA ARG A 426 -2.41 -8.47 29.74
C ARG A 426 -0.94 -8.59 29.31
N TRP A 427 -0.17 -7.54 29.54
CA TRP A 427 1.28 -7.54 29.29
C TRP A 427 2.01 -8.43 30.31
N ARG A 428 3.17 -8.97 29.91
CA ARG A 428 4.07 -9.87 30.68
C ARG A 428 3.49 -11.24 31.03
N ARG A 429 2.31 -11.28 31.66
CA ARG A 429 1.57 -12.50 32.03
C ARG A 429 0.07 -12.20 32.17
N ASP A 430 -0.76 -13.18 31.88
CA ASP A 430 -2.19 -13.17 32.16
C ASP A 430 -2.65 -14.52 32.72
N ASP A 431 -3.79 -14.53 33.41
CA ASP A 431 -4.41 -15.75 33.90
C ASP A 431 -5.36 -16.33 32.84
N GLY A 432 -5.28 -17.63 32.60
CA GLY A 432 -6.04 -18.32 31.54
C GLY A 432 -7.55 -18.24 31.75
N GLN A 433 -8.02 -18.44 32.98
CA GLN A 433 -9.45 -18.37 33.30
C GLN A 433 -9.98 -16.94 33.17
N ALA A 434 -9.20 -15.95 33.65
CA ALA A 434 -9.55 -14.55 33.51
C ALA A 434 -9.56 -14.09 32.05
N LEU A 435 -8.72 -14.66 31.18
CA LEU A 435 -8.75 -14.43 29.75
C LEU A 435 -10.00 -15.04 29.12
N LEU A 436 -10.32 -16.30 29.43
CA LEU A 436 -11.53 -16.99 28.97
C LEU A 436 -12.79 -16.18 29.26
N ASN A 437 -12.92 -15.66 30.48
CA ASN A 437 -14.07 -14.82 30.89
C ASN A 437 -14.18 -13.52 30.07
N ARG A 438 -13.06 -12.96 29.60
CA ARG A 438 -13.10 -11.75 28.75
C ARG A 438 -13.54 -12.10 27.33
N VAL A 439 -13.08 -13.22 26.78
CA VAL A 439 -13.37 -13.63 25.39
C VAL A 439 -14.71 -14.33 25.22
N THR A 440 -15.40 -14.68 26.31
CA THR A 440 -16.70 -15.38 26.26
C THR A 440 -17.74 -14.65 25.41
N ILE A 441 -17.88 -13.34 25.57
CA ILE A 441 -18.89 -12.56 24.83
C ILE A 441 -18.56 -12.54 23.32
N PRO A 442 -17.34 -12.14 22.88
CA PRO A 442 -16.97 -12.24 21.47
C PRO A 442 -17.13 -13.64 20.87
N LEU A 443 -16.73 -14.68 21.62
CA LEU A 443 -16.82 -16.06 21.17
C LEU A 443 -18.28 -16.50 21.00
N ALA A 444 -19.14 -16.18 21.97
CA ALA A 444 -20.57 -16.47 21.88
C ALA A 444 -21.18 -15.80 20.65
N VAL A 445 -20.90 -14.51 20.43
CA VAL A 445 -21.40 -13.78 19.25
C VAL A 445 -20.92 -14.43 17.95
N ALA A 446 -19.65 -14.85 17.88
CA ALA A 446 -19.13 -15.53 16.71
C ALA A 446 -19.85 -16.86 16.43
N VAL A 447 -20.01 -17.69 17.46
CA VAL A 447 -20.64 -19.02 17.37
C VAL A 447 -22.12 -18.89 17.02
N PHE A 448 -22.88 -18.02 17.70
CA PHE A 448 -24.30 -17.83 17.42
C PHE A 448 -24.54 -17.25 16.03
N THR A 449 -23.69 -16.31 15.58
CA THR A 449 -23.79 -15.75 14.22
C THR A 449 -23.47 -16.81 13.16
N ALA A 450 -22.40 -17.60 13.35
CA ALA A 450 -22.07 -18.70 12.46
C ALA A 450 -23.19 -19.75 12.42
N ALA A 451 -23.75 -20.12 13.58
CA ALA A 451 -24.86 -21.07 13.67
C ALA A 451 -26.12 -20.54 12.98
N ALA A 452 -26.46 -19.26 13.14
CA ALA A 452 -27.57 -18.63 12.45
C ALA A 452 -27.40 -18.70 10.93
N PHE A 453 -26.23 -18.33 10.39
CA PHE A 453 -25.97 -18.45 8.95
C PHE A 453 -25.91 -19.91 8.48
N PHE A 454 -25.44 -20.84 9.30
CA PHE A 454 -25.49 -22.26 8.97
C PHE A 454 -26.93 -22.75 8.82
N VAL A 455 -27.85 -22.30 9.67
CA VAL A 455 -29.28 -22.68 9.61
C VAL A 455 -30.01 -21.99 8.45
N PHE A 456 -29.83 -20.68 8.29
CA PHE A 456 -30.62 -19.88 7.34
C PHE A 456 -29.97 -19.74 5.95
N ALA A 457 -28.68 -20.03 5.83
CA ALA A 457 -27.89 -19.85 4.60
C ALA A 457 -26.87 -20.98 4.38
N TRP A 458 -27.25 -22.23 4.66
CA TRP A 458 -26.38 -23.41 4.56
C TRP A 458 -25.64 -23.56 3.20
N GLY A 459 -26.24 -23.07 2.10
CA GLY A 459 -25.64 -23.07 0.76
C GLY A 459 -24.50 -22.05 0.54
N ALA A 460 -24.24 -21.14 1.48
CA ALA A 460 -23.21 -20.09 1.36
C ALA A 460 -21.76 -20.62 1.41
N GLY A 461 -21.57 -21.86 1.83
CA GLY A 461 -20.26 -22.50 1.97
C GLY A 461 -19.57 -22.21 3.31
N ALA A 462 -18.82 -23.21 3.80
CA ALA A 462 -18.27 -23.21 5.16
C ALA A 462 -17.37 -22.01 5.48
N PHE A 463 -16.46 -21.63 4.57
CA PHE A 463 -15.55 -20.50 4.81
C PHE A 463 -16.27 -19.16 4.89
N ALA A 464 -17.36 -18.97 4.14
CA ALA A 464 -18.13 -17.72 4.20
C ALA A 464 -18.90 -17.63 5.53
N ILE A 465 -19.54 -18.72 5.96
CA ILE A 465 -20.23 -18.81 7.25
C ILE A 465 -19.26 -18.56 8.42
N LEU A 466 -18.10 -19.21 8.41
CA LEU A 466 -17.05 -18.98 9.41
C LEU A 466 -16.53 -17.55 9.38
N GLY A 467 -16.32 -16.99 8.19
CA GLY A 467 -15.90 -15.59 8.01
C GLY A 467 -16.90 -14.60 8.61
N LEU A 468 -18.20 -14.77 8.35
CA LEU A 468 -19.27 -13.93 8.91
C LEU A 468 -19.36 -14.06 10.43
N GLY A 469 -19.30 -15.28 10.97
CA GLY A 469 -19.30 -15.51 12.41
C GLY A 469 -18.10 -14.87 13.10
N LEU A 470 -16.88 -15.17 12.64
CA LEU A 470 -15.67 -14.59 13.21
C LEU A 470 -15.61 -13.07 13.03
N ALA A 471 -16.13 -12.51 11.94
CA ALA A 471 -16.23 -11.06 11.76
C ALA A 471 -17.12 -10.41 12.83
N ALA A 472 -18.29 -11.00 13.12
CA ALA A 472 -19.18 -10.50 14.18
C ALA A 472 -18.52 -10.59 15.57
N GLY A 473 -17.88 -11.71 15.90
CA GLY A 473 -17.14 -11.84 17.16
C GLY A 473 -15.96 -10.87 17.25
N LEU A 474 -15.19 -10.71 16.16
CA LEU A 474 -14.07 -9.78 16.09
C LEU A 474 -14.52 -8.33 16.23
N ALA A 475 -15.67 -7.95 15.68
CA ALA A 475 -16.24 -6.61 15.86
C ALA A 475 -16.47 -6.32 17.35
N VAL A 476 -17.06 -7.26 18.09
CA VAL A 476 -17.27 -7.14 19.54
C VAL A 476 -15.93 -7.13 20.29
N ALA A 477 -15.01 -8.03 19.96
CA ALA A 477 -13.68 -8.08 20.55
C ALA A 477 -12.87 -6.79 20.33
N SER A 478 -13.04 -6.15 19.18
CA SER A 478 -12.35 -4.89 18.85
C SER A 478 -12.79 -3.74 19.75
N VAL A 479 -14.05 -3.72 20.18
CA VAL A 479 -14.62 -2.72 21.09
C VAL A 479 -14.37 -3.08 22.56
N ALA A 480 -14.16 -4.35 22.88
CA ALA A 480 -13.97 -4.85 24.23
C ALA A 480 -12.90 -4.10 25.07
N PRO A 481 -11.76 -3.64 24.52
CA PRO A 481 -10.79 -2.82 25.26
C PRO A 481 -11.35 -1.52 25.82
N LEU A 482 -12.49 -1.03 25.33
CA LEU A 482 -13.17 0.16 25.85
C LEU A 482 -14.15 -0.15 26.98
N TRP A 483 -14.48 -1.42 27.23
CA TRP A 483 -15.35 -1.80 28.33
C TRP A 483 -14.77 -1.32 29.66
N LYS A 484 -15.64 -0.73 30.48
CA LYS A 484 -15.29 -0.16 31.79
C LYS A 484 -14.31 1.03 31.73
N ARG A 485 -13.99 1.59 30.56
CA ARG A 485 -13.20 2.82 30.42
C ARG A 485 -14.10 4.04 30.32
N ASN A 486 -13.62 5.18 30.83
CA ASN A 486 -14.23 6.47 30.53
C ASN A 486 -13.88 6.87 29.08
N LEU A 487 -14.89 6.89 28.21
CA LEU A 487 -14.72 7.15 26.78
C LEU A 487 -14.11 8.53 26.49
N ARG A 488 -14.50 9.56 27.27
CA ARG A 488 -14.00 10.94 27.10
C ARG A 488 -12.54 11.09 27.47
N ARG A 489 -12.03 10.27 28.41
CA ARG A 489 -10.62 10.31 28.86
C ARG A 489 -9.72 9.30 28.15
N THR A 490 -10.28 8.50 27.24
CA THR A 490 -9.52 7.45 26.57
C THR A 490 -8.57 8.05 25.53
N PRO A 491 -7.27 7.66 25.54
CA PRO A 491 -6.31 8.22 24.60
C PRO A 491 -6.69 7.95 23.15
N LEU A 492 -6.42 8.91 22.26
CA LEU A 492 -6.77 8.80 20.84
C LEU A 492 -6.11 7.59 20.15
N PHE A 493 -4.93 7.18 20.60
CA PHE A 493 -4.27 5.98 20.05
C PHE A 493 -4.95 4.66 20.45
N THR A 494 -5.74 4.66 21.54
CA THR A 494 -6.58 3.51 21.91
C THR A 494 -7.80 3.45 21.01
N TRP A 495 -8.45 4.59 20.74
CA TRP A 495 -9.51 4.70 19.74
C TRP A 495 -9.03 4.28 18.35
N GLY A 496 -7.85 4.73 17.94
CA GLY A 496 -7.25 4.33 16.67
C GLY A 496 -7.04 2.82 16.54
N MET A 497 -6.59 2.17 17.61
CA MET A 497 -6.45 0.71 17.65
C MET A 497 -7.81 0.00 17.57
N VAL A 498 -8.82 0.45 18.32
CA VAL A 498 -10.18 -0.14 18.30
C VAL A 498 -10.81 -0.02 16.91
N ILE A 499 -10.76 1.18 16.33
CA ILE A 499 -11.36 1.46 15.02
C ILE A 499 -10.65 0.69 13.90
N ALA A 500 -9.32 0.57 13.95
CA ALA A 500 -8.59 -0.18 12.95
C ALA A 500 -8.96 -1.68 12.96
N HIS A 501 -9.02 -2.32 14.13
CA HIS A 501 -9.41 -3.73 14.22
C HIS A 501 -10.89 -3.97 13.91
N LEU A 502 -11.77 -3.03 14.28
CA LEU A 502 -13.17 -3.05 13.84
C LEU A 502 -13.26 -2.95 12.31
N GLY A 503 -12.41 -2.13 11.68
CA GLY A 503 -12.31 -2.05 10.23
C GLY A 503 -11.95 -3.39 9.58
N VAL A 504 -11.04 -4.17 10.19
CA VAL A 504 -10.74 -5.54 9.72
C VAL A 504 -11.97 -6.44 9.80
N ALA A 505 -12.74 -6.39 10.89
CA ALA A 505 -13.99 -7.15 11.01
C ALA A 505 -15.00 -6.76 9.92
N VAL A 506 -15.18 -5.46 9.68
CA VAL A 506 -16.10 -4.94 8.66
C VAL A 506 -15.67 -5.36 7.25
N SER A 507 -14.39 -5.25 6.91
CA SER A 507 -13.88 -5.71 5.62
C SER A 507 -14.10 -7.20 5.40
N ILE A 508 -13.80 -8.04 6.40
CA ILE A 508 -14.00 -9.49 6.30
C ILE A 508 -15.48 -9.85 6.18
N ALA A 509 -16.37 -9.14 6.89
CA ALA A 509 -17.82 -9.32 6.71
C ALA A 509 -18.25 -9.03 5.27
N GLY A 510 -17.71 -7.97 4.64
CA GLY A 510 -17.95 -7.68 3.23
C GLY A 510 -17.45 -8.76 2.29
N MET A 511 -16.21 -9.24 2.48
CA MET A 511 -15.61 -10.31 1.67
C MET A 511 -16.38 -11.63 1.81
N ALA A 512 -16.79 -11.98 3.02
CA ALA A 512 -17.57 -13.19 3.27
C ALA A 512 -19.00 -13.08 2.72
N SER A 513 -19.62 -11.88 2.80
CA SER A 513 -20.95 -11.63 2.24
C SER A 513 -20.95 -11.69 0.72
N GLU A 514 -19.95 -11.09 0.06
CA GLU A 514 -19.80 -11.14 -1.39
C GLU A 514 -19.66 -12.59 -1.88
N ARG A 515 -18.84 -13.39 -1.20
CA ARG A 515 -18.69 -14.82 -1.51
C ARG A 515 -19.99 -15.62 -1.28
N ALA A 516 -20.73 -15.31 -0.21
CA ALA A 516 -21.91 -16.06 0.19
C ALA A 516 -23.15 -15.75 -0.65
N PHE A 517 -23.32 -14.48 -1.04
CA PHE A 517 -24.63 -13.96 -1.46
C PHE A 517 -24.62 -13.25 -2.82
N THR A 518 -23.49 -13.22 -3.54
CA THR A 518 -23.46 -12.65 -4.89
C THR A 518 -24.36 -13.44 -5.83
N ILE A 519 -25.19 -12.71 -6.57
CA ILE A 519 -26.03 -13.26 -7.64
C ILE A 519 -25.51 -12.68 -8.96
N GLU A 520 -25.09 -13.56 -9.86
CA GLU A 520 -24.62 -13.21 -11.20
C GLU A 520 -25.60 -13.66 -12.28
N LYS A 521 -25.84 -12.81 -13.28
CA LYS A 521 -26.54 -13.14 -14.51
C LYS A 521 -25.82 -12.59 -15.73
N LEU A 522 -25.38 -13.49 -16.59
CA LEU A 522 -24.93 -13.20 -17.95
C LEU A 522 -26.04 -13.59 -18.92
N VAL A 523 -26.60 -12.61 -19.63
CA VAL A 523 -27.73 -12.81 -20.55
C VAL A 523 -27.44 -12.18 -21.91
N ALA A 524 -28.02 -12.74 -22.97
CA ALA A 524 -28.10 -12.11 -24.28
C ALA A 524 -29.48 -11.44 -24.38
N ALA A 525 -29.53 -10.12 -24.25
CA ALA A 525 -30.75 -9.33 -24.14
C ALA A 525 -31.11 -8.64 -25.46
N ARG A 526 -32.41 -8.60 -25.79
CA ARG A 526 -33.01 -7.68 -26.75
C ARG A 526 -33.58 -6.46 -26.04
N VAL A 527 -33.77 -5.38 -26.81
CA VAL A 527 -34.59 -4.26 -26.36
C VAL A 527 -36.01 -4.76 -26.06
N GLY A 528 -36.50 -4.50 -24.85
CA GLY A 528 -37.77 -4.99 -24.29
C GLY A 528 -37.60 -6.16 -23.30
N ASP A 529 -36.47 -6.86 -23.31
CA ASP A 529 -36.25 -7.98 -22.40
C ASP A 529 -36.00 -7.49 -20.96
N ALA A 530 -36.55 -8.23 -19.99
CA ALA A 530 -36.41 -7.94 -18.57
C ALA A 530 -35.91 -9.14 -17.78
N PHE A 531 -34.99 -8.90 -16.85
CA PHE A 531 -34.33 -9.92 -16.06
C PHE A 531 -34.35 -9.55 -14.57
N TRP A 532 -34.50 -10.55 -13.71
CA TRP A 532 -34.37 -10.38 -12.26
C TRP A 532 -32.96 -10.69 -11.79
N VAL A 533 -32.33 -9.80 -11.03
CA VAL A 533 -31.02 -10.01 -10.39
C VAL A 533 -31.12 -9.55 -8.93
N GLY A 534 -31.13 -10.51 -8.00
CA GLY A 534 -31.48 -10.23 -6.61
C GLY A 534 -32.83 -9.51 -6.49
N PRO A 535 -32.92 -8.38 -5.77
CA PRO A 535 -34.17 -7.63 -5.60
C PRO A 535 -34.51 -6.70 -6.79
N TYR A 536 -33.71 -6.70 -7.86
CA TYR A 536 -33.86 -5.78 -8.99
C TYR A 536 -34.43 -6.47 -10.22
N ARG A 537 -35.39 -5.79 -10.86
CA ARG A 537 -35.82 -6.07 -12.24
C ARG A 537 -35.13 -5.08 -13.16
N VAL A 538 -34.31 -5.58 -14.07
CA VAL A 538 -33.54 -4.80 -15.05
C VAL A 538 -34.13 -5.05 -16.43
N GLU A 539 -34.60 -3.99 -17.10
CA GLU A 539 -35.18 -4.05 -18.43
C GLU A 539 -34.34 -3.24 -19.42
N MET A 540 -33.94 -3.86 -20.53
CA MET A 540 -33.20 -3.17 -21.60
C MET A 540 -34.18 -2.37 -22.45
N ARG A 541 -34.13 -1.03 -22.38
CA ARG A 541 -35.06 -0.15 -23.09
C ARG A 541 -34.53 0.39 -24.39
N GLY A 542 -33.21 0.41 -24.56
CA GLY A 542 -32.59 0.88 -25.79
C GLY A 542 -31.09 0.82 -25.73
N ILE A 543 -30.47 1.03 -26.89
CA ILE A 543 -29.03 1.17 -27.04
C ILE A 543 -28.82 2.41 -27.90
N ARG A 544 -27.93 3.29 -27.45
CA ARG A 544 -27.67 4.56 -28.13
C ARG A 544 -26.16 4.82 -28.22
N PRO A 545 -25.70 5.45 -29.30
CA PRO A 545 -24.36 5.99 -29.34
C PRO A 545 -24.25 7.18 -28.36
N ALA A 546 -23.10 7.31 -27.71
CA ALA A 546 -22.74 8.44 -26.87
C ALA A 546 -21.36 8.99 -27.29
N ILE A 547 -21.14 10.29 -27.12
CA ILE A 547 -19.88 10.97 -27.45
C ILE A 547 -19.40 11.68 -26.19
N GLY A 548 -18.16 11.39 -25.78
CA GLY A 548 -17.47 12.04 -24.68
C GLY A 548 -16.38 13.00 -25.17
N PRO A 549 -15.54 13.53 -24.25
CA PRO A 549 -14.53 14.53 -24.58
C PRO A 549 -13.48 14.05 -25.60
N ASN A 550 -13.09 12.78 -25.52
CA ASN A 550 -12.07 12.16 -26.37
C ASN A 550 -12.36 10.68 -26.67
N TRP A 551 -13.61 10.26 -26.54
CA TRP A 551 -14.07 8.90 -26.79
C TRP A 551 -15.48 8.90 -27.37
N SER A 552 -15.84 7.83 -28.09
CA SER A 552 -17.22 7.50 -28.45
C SER A 552 -17.64 6.24 -27.70
N ALA A 553 -18.93 5.98 -27.55
CA ALA A 553 -19.40 4.82 -26.81
C ALA A 553 -20.70 4.27 -27.34
N ILE A 554 -20.93 3.00 -27.04
CA ILE A 554 -22.24 2.38 -27.07
C ILE A 554 -22.76 2.30 -25.64
N GLU A 555 -23.93 2.87 -25.40
CA GLU A 555 -24.57 2.92 -24.09
C GLU A 555 -25.87 2.12 -24.11
N ALA A 556 -26.08 1.25 -23.12
CA ALA A 556 -27.38 0.63 -22.88
C ALA A 556 -28.22 1.51 -21.95
N ALA A 557 -29.47 1.78 -22.34
CA ALA A 557 -30.45 2.39 -21.44
C ALA A 557 -31.19 1.27 -20.70
N LEU A 558 -30.87 1.09 -19.42
CA LEU A 558 -31.47 0.07 -18.56
C LEU A 558 -32.47 0.72 -17.62
N SER A 559 -33.75 0.34 -17.71
CA SER A 559 -34.76 0.70 -16.72
C SER A 559 -34.69 -0.31 -15.59
N VAL A 560 -34.26 0.12 -14.42
CA VAL A 560 -34.07 -0.73 -13.25
C VAL A 560 -35.11 -0.40 -12.20
N ARG A 561 -35.74 -1.42 -11.62
CA ARG A 561 -36.71 -1.27 -10.52
C ARG A 561 -36.35 -2.21 -9.38
N ARG A 562 -36.33 -1.68 -8.15
CA ARG A 562 -36.16 -2.50 -6.94
C ARG A 562 -37.52 -2.85 -6.34
N GLY A 563 -37.90 -4.13 -6.34
CA GLY A 563 -39.23 -4.56 -5.88
C GLY A 563 -40.38 -3.82 -6.59
N GLN A 564 -41.22 -3.13 -5.82
CA GLN A 564 -42.36 -2.32 -6.28
C GLN A 564 -42.08 -0.80 -6.30
N GLY A 565 -40.84 -0.37 -6.05
CA GLY A 565 -40.49 1.06 -6.08
C GLY A 565 -40.52 1.66 -7.49
N ASP A 566 -40.26 2.96 -7.59
CA ASP A 566 -40.19 3.63 -8.88
C ASP A 566 -38.97 3.17 -9.70
N PRO A 567 -39.09 3.06 -11.03
CA PRO A 567 -37.95 2.73 -11.88
C PRO A 567 -36.97 3.90 -11.94
N PHE A 568 -35.67 3.58 -12.00
CA PHE A 568 -34.58 4.51 -12.27
C PHE A 568 -33.73 3.98 -13.43
N TRP A 569 -32.88 4.84 -13.98
CA TRP A 569 -32.08 4.51 -15.15
C TRP A 569 -30.65 4.15 -14.76
N MET A 570 -30.10 3.15 -15.46
CA MET A 570 -28.68 2.84 -15.49
C MET A 570 -28.18 2.81 -16.93
N HIS A 571 -26.93 3.25 -17.12
CA HIS A 571 -26.30 3.59 -18.39
C HIS A 571 -24.90 2.98 -18.52
N PRO A 572 -24.73 1.64 -18.48
CA PRO A 572 -23.42 1.05 -18.71
C PRO A 572 -22.96 1.29 -20.15
N GLN A 573 -21.65 1.50 -20.33
CA GLN A 573 -21.07 1.89 -21.60
C GLN A 573 -19.95 0.94 -22.04
N SER A 574 -19.80 0.80 -23.35
CA SER A 574 -18.60 0.29 -24.02
C SER A 574 -17.98 1.46 -24.77
N ARG A 575 -16.87 2.01 -24.25
CA ARG A 575 -16.20 3.18 -24.82
C ARG A 575 -15.10 2.78 -25.80
N TYR A 576 -14.98 3.53 -26.89
CA TYR A 576 -13.92 3.46 -27.87
C TYR A 576 -13.11 4.76 -27.84
N PHE A 577 -11.81 4.63 -27.71
CA PHE A 577 -10.83 5.71 -27.84
C PHE A 577 -10.13 5.57 -29.18
N SER A 578 -9.89 6.68 -29.87
CA SER A 578 -9.20 6.69 -31.16
C SER A 578 -7.69 6.73 -31.05
N ASP A 579 -7.14 7.22 -29.93
CA ASP A 579 -5.71 7.37 -29.72
C ASP A 579 -5.27 7.09 -28.26
N PRO A 580 -4.64 5.93 -27.99
CA PRO A 580 -4.51 4.80 -28.90
C PRO A 580 -5.88 4.13 -29.17
N PRO A 581 -6.10 3.50 -30.33
CA PRO A 581 -7.31 2.74 -30.62
C PRO A 581 -7.55 1.65 -29.56
N THR A 582 -8.55 1.81 -28.70
CA THR A 582 -8.82 0.87 -27.60
C THR A 582 -10.29 0.88 -27.20
N ASN A 583 -10.86 -0.30 -26.97
CA ASN A 583 -12.17 -0.46 -26.36
C ASN A 583 -12.02 -0.69 -24.86
N THR A 584 -12.83 0.00 -24.07
CA THR A 584 -12.90 -0.10 -22.61
C THR A 584 -14.35 -0.29 -22.19
N SER A 585 -14.56 -0.90 -21.03
CA SER A 585 -15.88 -1.09 -20.45
C SER A 585 -16.05 -0.15 -19.28
N GLU A 586 -17.21 0.48 -19.18
CA GLU A 586 -17.55 1.39 -18.09
C GLU A 586 -18.83 0.85 -17.47
N ALA A 587 -18.67 0.21 -16.32
CA ALA A 587 -19.78 -0.33 -15.57
C ALA A 587 -20.63 0.81 -14.99
N ASP A 588 -21.95 0.63 -14.99
CA ASP A 588 -22.81 1.46 -14.16
C ASP A 588 -23.17 0.70 -12.88
N ILE A 589 -22.98 1.37 -11.74
CA ILE A 589 -23.05 0.79 -10.40
C ILE A 589 -24.01 1.61 -9.55
N LEU A 590 -25.12 0.99 -9.19
CA LEU A 590 -25.99 1.52 -8.16
C LEU A 590 -25.54 1.03 -6.80
N THR A 591 -25.26 1.97 -5.89
CA THR A 591 -24.98 1.68 -4.49
C THR A 591 -26.22 1.85 -3.63
N ALA A 592 -26.67 0.75 -3.04
CA ALA A 592 -27.70 0.73 -2.01
C ALA A 592 -27.10 0.48 -0.62
N ALA A 593 -27.89 0.66 0.44
CA ALA A 593 -27.44 0.44 1.81
C ALA A 593 -26.99 -1.02 2.06
N ASP A 594 -27.59 -1.98 1.36
CA ASP A 594 -27.39 -3.42 1.55
C ASP A 594 -26.58 -4.09 0.42
N GLY A 595 -26.00 -3.33 -0.51
CA GLY A 595 -25.16 -3.90 -1.57
C GLY A 595 -25.05 -3.01 -2.81
N GLN A 596 -24.43 -3.57 -3.85
CA GLN A 596 -24.29 -2.91 -5.15
C GLN A 596 -24.92 -3.74 -6.27
N LEU A 597 -25.70 -3.06 -7.13
CA LEU A 597 -26.12 -3.58 -8.42
C LEU A 597 -25.13 -3.08 -9.47
N TYR A 598 -24.50 -4.02 -10.16
CA TYR A 598 -23.45 -3.78 -11.13
C TYR A 598 -23.96 -4.20 -12.51
N THR A 599 -23.82 -3.33 -13.50
CA THR A 599 -24.30 -3.59 -14.87
C THR A 599 -23.20 -3.28 -15.88
N VAL A 600 -23.02 -4.19 -16.85
CA VAL A 600 -22.05 -4.05 -17.94
C VAL A 600 -22.67 -4.50 -19.25
N ILE A 601 -22.53 -3.67 -20.27
CA ILE A 601 -22.84 -4.03 -21.66
C ILE A 601 -21.59 -4.63 -22.32
N GLY A 602 -21.77 -5.78 -22.94
CA GLY A 602 -20.76 -6.45 -23.74
C GLY A 602 -20.99 -6.27 -25.24
N GLN A 603 -20.44 -7.19 -26.03
CA GLN A 603 -20.54 -7.14 -27.50
C GLN A 603 -21.94 -7.57 -27.99
N PRO A 604 -22.37 -7.07 -29.16
CA PRO A 604 -23.54 -7.59 -29.84
C PRO A 604 -23.27 -9.00 -30.38
N ASP A 605 -24.31 -9.82 -30.49
CA ASP A 605 -24.21 -11.19 -31.04
C ASP A 605 -24.41 -11.25 -32.57
N GLY A 606 -24.56 -10.10 -33.22
CA GLY A 606 -24.85 -9.99 -34.66
C GLY A 606 -26.30 -10.30 -35.06
N GLN A 607 -27.16 -10.74 -34.13
CA GLN A 607 -28.56 -11.09 -34.36
C GLN A 607 -29.52 -10.14 -33.62
N GLY A 608 -29.05 -8.94 -33.28
CA GLY A 608 -29.80 -7.91 -32.56
C GLY A 608 -29.90 -8.14 -31.05
N ARG A 609 -29.15 -9.09 -30.47
CA ARG A 609 -29.00 -9.21 -29.01
C ARG A 609 -27.67 -8.65 -28.56
N TRP A 610 -27.64 -8.22 -27.31
CA TRP A 610 -26.45 -7.70 -26.66
C TRP A 610 -26.13 -8.49 -25.41
N GLN A 611 -24.85 -8.81 -25.21
CA GLN A 611 -24.43 -9.40 -23.96
C GLN A 611 -24.61 -8.39 -22.84
N LEU A 612 -25.31 -8.77 -21.78
CA LEU A 612 -25.50 -7.98 -20.58
C LEU A 612 -25.05 -8.81 -19.38
N ARG A 613 -24.13 -8.26 -18.60
CA ARG A 613 -23.68 -8.84 -17.34
C ARG A 613 -24.24 -8.04 -16.18
N LEU A 614 -24.92 -8.74 -15.28
CA LEU A 614 -25.61 -8.16 -14.14
C LEU A 614 -25.14 -8.88 -12.87
N TRP A 615 -24.75 -8.12 -11.86
CA TRP A 615 -24.46 -8.66 -10.54
C TRP A 615 -25.21 -7.91 -9.45
N TRP A 616 -25.81 -8.65 -8.53
CA TRP A 616 -26.19 -8.11 -7.23
C TRP A 616 -25.23 -8.63 -6.18
N LYS A 617 -24.55 -7.71 -5.48
CA LYS A 617 -23.50 -8.02 -4.51
C LYS A 617 -23.87 -7.47 -3.13
N PRO A 618 -24.57 -8.26 -2.30
CA PRO A 618 -24.95 -7.85 -0.95
C PRO A 618 -23.73 -7.48 -0.09
N TRP A 619 -23.82 -6.34 0.59
CA TRP A 619 -22.83 -5.88 1.58
C TRP A 619 -21.37 -5.78 1.10
N VAL A 620 -21.13 -5.80 -0.22
CA VAL A 620 -19.77 -5.68 -0.79
C VAL A 620 -19.09 -4.37 -0.40
N THR A 621 -19.86 -3.31 -0.19
CA THR A 621 -19.37 -1.99 0.24
C THR A 621 -18.66 -2.02 1.60
N LEU A 622 -18.92 -3.03 2.43
CA LEU A 622 -18.24 -3.21 3.71
C LEU A 622 -16.73 -3.48 3.53
N ILE A 623 -16.31 -4.03 2.39
CA ILE A 623 -14.88 -4.24 2.07
C ILE A 623 -14.13 -2.90 2.18
N TRP A 624 -14.62 -1.88 1.48
CA TRP A 624 -13.98 -0.56 1.42
C TRP A 624 -14.33 0.31 2.62
N ALA A 625 -15.54 0.19 3.18
CA ALA A 625 -15.86 0.85 4.45
C ALA A 625 -14.91 0.40 5.57
N GLY A 626 -14.64 -0.91 5.66
CA GLY A 626 -13.65 -1.47 6.58
C GLY A 626 -12.24 -0.98 6.30
N GLY A 627 -11.81 -0.93 5.03
CA GLY A 627 -10.51 -0.35 4.63
C GLY A 627 -10.35 1.11 5.05
N GLY A 628 -11.42 1.91 4.88
CA GLY A 628 -11.50 3.28 5.36
C GLY A 628 -11.39 3.40 6.89
N LEU A 629 -12.05 2.51 7.65
CA LEU A 629 -11.91 2.44 9.11
C LEU A 629 -10.49 2.05 9.54
N ILE A 630 -9.83 1.12 8.83
CA ILE A 630 -8.43 0.74 9.09
C ILE A 630 -7.51 1.95 8.92
N GLY A 631 -7.61 2.65 7.80
CA GLY A 631 -6.84 3.87 7.53
C GLY A 631 -7.11 4.99 8.55
N PHE A 632 -8.38 5.23 8.87
CA PHE A 632 -8.78 6.24 9.85
C PHE A 632 -8.28 5.90 11.26
N GLY A 633 -8.40 4.64 11.69
CA GLY A 633 -7.87 4.17 12.97
C GLY A 633 -6.35 4.36 13.07
N GLY A 634 -5.62 4.07 11.98
CA GLY A 634 -4.19 4.37 11.88
C GLY A 634 -3.87 5.85 12.05
N LEU A 635 -4.63 6.73 11.37
CA LEU A 635 -4.47 8.19 11.48
C LEU A 635 -4.73 8.70 12.91
N LEU A 636 -5.79 8.22 13.57
CA LEU A 636 -6.07 8.57 14.98
C LEU A 636 -4.94 8.12 15.90
N SER A 637 -4.37 6.93 15.65
CA SER A 637 -3.19 6.44 16.38
C SER A 637 -1.97 7.31 16.18
N LEU A 638 -1.72 7.78 14.95
CA LEU A 638 -0.61 8.66 14.62
C LEU A 638 -0.75 10.01 15.33
N ILE A 639 -1.90 10.67 15.17
CA ILE A 639 -2.20 11.97 15.79
C ILE A 639 -2.11 11.85 17.32
N GLY A 640 -2.70 10.78 17.89
CA GLY A 640 -2.72 10.56 19.33
C GLY A 640 -1.32 10.41 19.93
N ARG A 641 -0.42 9.70 19.24
CA ARG A 641 0.96 9.49 19.69
C ARG A 641 1.80 10.75 19.55
N VAL A 642 1.76 11.41 18.39
CA VAL A 642 2.52 12.65 18.16
C VAL A 642 2.10 13.74 19.15
N ARG A 643 0.80 13.89 19.43
CA ARG A 643 0.30 14.85 20.44
C ARG A 643 0.79 14.53 21.85
N ARG A 644 0.78 13.25 22.25
CA ARG A 644 1.28 12.83 23.57
C ARG A 644 2.78 13.09 23.71
N GLU A 645 3.54 12.74 22.68
CA GLU A 645 5.00 12.90 22.66
C GLU A 645 5.43 14.36 22.66
N ARG A 646 4.70 15.28 21.99
CA ARG A 646 4.95 16.73 22.10
C ARG A 646 4.65 17.32 23.48
N LYS A 647 3.73 16.71 24.24
CA LYS A 647 3.37 17.17 25.59
C LYS A 647 4.30 16.63 26.69
N ALA A 648 4.95 15.50 26.48
CA ALA A 648 5.87 14.88 27.43
C ALA A 648 7.07 15.77 27.86
N PRO A 649 7.81 16.45 26.95
CA PRO A 649 8.93 17.30 27.35
C PRO A 649 8.53 18.52 28.19
N ARG A 650 7.26 18.94 28.18
CA ARG A 650 6.75 20.02 29.04
C ARG A 650 6.57 19.62 30.50
N ARG A 651 6.51 18.32 30.81
CA ARG A 651 6.33 17.81 32.18
C ARG A 651 7.66 17.53 32.90
N GLU A 652 8.69 17.13 32.17
CA GLU A 652 10.05 16.95 32.71
C GLU A 652 10.80 18.28 32.91
N ALA A 653 10.33 19.38 32.31
CA ALA A 653 10.86 20.72 32.56
C ALA A 653 10.12 21.46 33.71
N LEU A 654 9.06 20.85 34.26
CA LEU A 654 8.24 21.40 35.35
C LEU A 654 8.31 20.54 36.63
N ALA A 655 9.07 19.46 36.60
CA ALA A 655 9.39 18.57 37.72
C ALA A 655 10.91 18.58 37.89
#